data_AF-A0A8X6GDH7-F1
#
_entry.id   AF-A0A8X6GDH7-F1
#
_cell.length_a   1.000
_cell.length_b   1.000
_cell.length_c   1.000
_cell.angle_alpha   90.00
_cell.angle_beta   90.00
_cell.angle_gamma   90.00
#
_symmetry.space_group_name_H-M   'P 1'
#
loop_
_entity.id
_entity.type
_entity.pdbx_description
1 polymer ?
#
loop_
_entity_poly.entity_id
_entity_poly.type
_entity_poly.pdbx_seq_one_letter_code
_entity_poly.pdbx_strand_id
1 'polypeptide(L)'
;MGKYINAWFYKKTDPNHHDCANDGTCGQSIKDFRIGDSDIFFYDSNGTAIAQIPKLPNGNSITYRNNLYKTAQSKNFGENTKYVGLQDVLPNQFNFEYGKLNCVIHYDNVSQREQDQIKLDIQNAYEAYKAKFCMDSDTQVTVHTYIFNNGDDYRRYGTLVPKFSWSQSSFNISGGMTNGESVLLYKDVYTDNVLAHEFGHVFQMRLSEAKVEELDRINNQLMANAIGLEVEEKNYKAICKQMGVDEYEDRGWMFKFKYKGTTGSIYRKDLSEAEKFQIIQRVKNSGLDEYEDRGSMFKFKYKDTTSSIYLKDLSEAEKFQIIQRVKNSGLDEYEDRGWIFSFKYKGTTYNVRYKDFSEDEKFKAIQNVKNIHELVDEYKDHGWIFSFKYKGTTYNVRCKDFSEDEKFQFIKDIKNSHESLVSECDGLGNENTVLSIHVDENKEISQMYFQNSDKNIFKQLDKTLISRSKSKEEASENRTNPEPEEEQKGDDYTEFTGVLQFKYKGTNYDIQHRGYLSAEEEKLQFIKDIKNSHESLISERYRLNEGSLSQDATVVIFVDENKEINQMYFHNPDKNMFKWLDKTLISRSKSKEDVDNAAGKEPEPESAEEDTQQPSSFLSNIFSAIKSVIDSISSFFSWLFGSKEEEQSDNNLSLLNLSEEQSDDNLSLLKPDVNHDADENYVGNYSLRNHDYHQHDYLI
;
A
#
# COMPACT_ATOMS: atom_id res chain seq x y z
N MET A 1 -7.53 26.81 -6.32
CA MET A 1 -8.73 26.44 -7.11
C MET A 1 -9.87 27.27 -6.59
N GLY A 2 -10.39 28.21 -7.39
CA GLY A 2 -11.58 28.96 -7.01
C GLY A 2 -12.77 28.01 -7.05
N LYS A 3 -13.47 27.85 -5.91
CA LYS A 3 -14.76 27.16 -5.88
C LYS A 3 -15.76 28.02 -6.63
N TYR A 4 -16.17 27.61 -7.83
CA TYR A 4 -17.36 28.16 -8.46
C TYR A 4 -18.55 27.74 -7.59
N ILE A 5 -19.11 28.68 -6.84
CA ILE A 5 -20.31 28.43 -6.04
C ILE A 5 -21.47 28.42 -7.05
N ASN A 6 -21.89 27.21 -7.43
CA ASN A 6 -22.98 26.93 -8.36
C ASN A 6 -24.37 27.28 -7.77
N ALA A 7 -24.58 28.55 -7.41
CA ALA A 7 -25.89 29.10 -7.09
C ALA A 7 -26.41 29.88 -8.31
N TRP A 8 -26.88 29.14 -9.32
CA TRP A 8 -27.34 29.67 -10.62
C TRP A 8 -28.73 30.33 -10.59
N PHE A 9 -29.47 30.20 -9.48
CA PHE A 9 -30.79 30.82 -9.32
C PHE A 9 -30.87 31.48 -7.95
N TYR A 10 -31.40 32.71 -7.91
CA TYR A 10 -31.64 33.41 -6.65
C TYR A 10 -32.62 32.62 -5.78
N LYS A 11 -32.23 32.39 -4.52
CA LYS A 11 -32.97 31.87 -3.36
C LYS A 11 -34.36 31.23 -3.62
N LYS A 12 -34.49 29.95 -3.28
CA LYS A 12 -35.74 29.14 -3.12
C LYS A 12 -36.85 29.72 -2.23
N THR A 13 -36.65 30.88 -1.62
CA THR A 13 -37.57 31.48 -0.65
C THR A 13 -38.43 32.62 -1.22
N ASP A 14 -38.27 32.95 -2.50
CA ASP A 14 -39.14 33.89 -3.19
C ASP A 14 -40.36 33.15 -3.77
N PRO A 15 -41.61 33.54 -3.46
CA PRO A 15 -42.82 32.96 -4.06
C PRO A 15 -42.95 33.19 -5.57
N ASN A 16 -42.08 34.02 -6.19
CA ASN A 16 -41.96 34.18 -7.65
C ASN A 16 -40.82 33.33 -8.26
N HIS A 17 -40.41 32.24 -7.59
CA HIS A 17 -39.35 31.37 -8.08
C HIS A 17 -39.64 30.85 -9.49
N HIS A 18 -38.68 31.05 -10.39
CA HIS A 18 -38.71 30.56 -11.76
C HIS A 18 -38.59 29.03 -11.75
N ASP A 19 -39.72 28.34 -11.95
CA ASP A 19 -39.74 26.88 -12.05
C ASP A 19 -39.65 26.44 -13.50
N CYS A 20 -38.40 26.35 -13.99
CA CYS A 20 -38.14 25.80 -15.31
C CYS A 20 -38.30 24.28 -15.39
N ALA A 21 -38.55 23.60 -14.27
CA ALA A 21 -38.79 22.16 -14.26
C ALA A 21 -40.19 21.79 -14.78
N ASN A 22 -41.07 22.78 -14.99
CA ASN A 22 -42.38 22.59 -15.60
C ASN A 22 -42.43 23.16 -17.04
N ASP A 23 -42.57 22.27 -18.02
CA ASP A 23 -42.56 22.59 -19.46
C ASP A 23 -43.64 23.60 -19.85
N GLY A 24 -44.79 23.62 -19.16
CA GLY A 24 -45.91 24.52 -19.46
C GLY A 24 -45.76 25.96 -18.93
N THR A 25 -44.81 26.22 -18.03
CA THR A 25 -44.61 27.54 -17.39
C THR A 25 -43.29 28.22 -17.76
N CYS A 26 -42.38 27.46 -18.39
CA CYS A 26 -41.05 27.90 -18.76
C CYS A 26 -41.05 29.00 -19.85
N GLY A 27 -41.83 28.78 -20.92
CA GLY A 27 -42.12 29.69 -22.06
C GLY A 27 -42.38 31.15 -21.74
N GLN A 28 -43.06 31.31 -20.62
CA GLN A 28 -43.68 32.58 -20.26
C GLN A 28 -42.79 33.40 -19.34
N SER A 29 -41.74 32.80 -18.78
CA SER A 29 -40.95 33.42 -17.71
C SER A 29 -39.67 34.09 -18.20
N ILE A 30 -38.96 33.60 -19.22
CA ILE A 30 -37.81 34.33 -19.80
C ILE A 30 -38.29 35.20 -20.97
N LYS A 31 -38.28 36.54 -20.78
CA LYS A 31 -38.66 37.51 -21.83
C LYS A 31 -37.51 38.38 -22.32
N ASP A 32 -36.47 38.54 -21.50
CA ASP A 32 -35.27 39.27 -21.90
C ASP A 32 -34.02 38.72 -21.21
N PHE A 33 -32.84 39.03 -21.76
CA PHE A 33 -31.57 38.72 -21.12
C PHE A 33 -30.55 39.85 -21.30
N ARG A 34 -29.62 39.99 -20.36
CA ARG A 34 -28.50 40.95 -20.45
C ARG A 34 -27.20 40.26 -20.12
N ILE A 35 -26.21 40.42 -20.99
CA ILE A 35 -24.86 39.92 -20.79
C ILE A 35 -24.05 41.03 -20.12
N GLY A 36 -23.69 40.82 -18.85
CA GLY A 36 -22.73 41.63 -18.13
C GLY A 36 -21.29 41.17 -18.37
N ASP A 37 -20.36 41.75 -17.61
CA ASP A 37 -18.93 41.43 -17.70
C ASP A 37 -18.63 40.01 -17.17
N SER A 38 -19.23 39.66 -16.03
CA SER A 38 -19.04 38.37 -15.35
C SER A 38 -20.22 37.42 -15.44
N ASP A 39 -21.42 37.91 -15.76
CA ASP A 39 -22.68 37.17 -15.59
C ASP A 39 -23.67 37.48 -16.69
N ILE A 40 -24.64 36.59 -16.89
CA ILE A 40 -25.82 36.78 -17.73
C ILE A 40 -27.05 36.76 -16.83
N PHE A 41 -27.87 37.78 -16.96
CA PHE A 41 -29.11 37.94 -16.21
C PHE A 41 -30.29 37.66 -17.14
N PHE A 42 -31.26 36.89 -16.66
CA PHE A 42 -32.53 36.64 -17.34
C PHE A 42 -33.65 37.38 -16.63
N TYR A 43 -34.58 37.92 -17.42
CA TYR A 43 -35.64 38.80 -16.94
C TYR A 43 -37.01 38.31 -17.38
N ASP A 44 -38.00 38.53 -16.51
CA ASP A 44 -39.41 38.27 -16.81
C ASP A 44 -40.07 39.39 -17.62
N SER A 45 -41.36 39.20 -17.91
CA SER A 45 -42.20 40.20 -18.59
C SER A 45 -42.30 41.55 -17.87
N ASN A 46 -42.02 41.61 -16.57
CA ASN A 46 -42.03 42.83 -15.76
C ASN A 46 -40.65 43.50 -15.71
N GLY A 47 -39.63 42.93 -16.36
CA GLY A 47 -38.25 43.41 -16.30
C GLY A 47 -37.55 43.09 -14.97
N THR A 48 -38.08 42.14 -14.20
CA THR A 48 -37.47 41.66 -12.95
C THR A 48 -36.46 40.56 -13.27
N ALA A 49 -35.26 40.64 -12.69
CA ALA A 49 -34.27 39.59 -12.84
C ALA A 49 -34.73 38.32 -12.11
N ILE A 50 -34.86 37.21 -12.85
CA ILE A 50 -35.36 35.93 -12.35
C ILE A 50 -34.28 34.85 -12.27
N ALA A 51 -33.20 35.00 -13.03
CA ALA A 51 -32.05 34.10 -12.99
C ALA A 51 -30.74 34.84 -13.32
N GLN A 52 -29.63 34.31 -12.81
CA GLN A 52 -28.28 34.82 -13.05
C GLN A 52 -27.33 33.65 -13.23
N ILE A 53 -26.61 33.62 -14.35
CA ILE A 53 -25.60 32.60 -14.63
C ILE A 53 -24.24 33.24 -14.84
N PRO A 54 -23.14 32.69 -14.29
CA PRO A 54 -21.80 33.17 -14.62
C PRO A 54 -21.52 33.01 -16.11
N LYS A 55 -20.88 34.03 -16.69
CA LYS A 55 -20.37 34.02 -18.04
C LYS A 55 -19.12 33.14 -18.07
N LEU A 56 -19.28 31.93 -18.59
CA LEU A 56 -18.16 31.02 -18.77
C LEU A 56 -17.26 31.49 -19.93
N PRO A 57 -15.94 31.28 -19.85
CA PRO A 57 -15.05 31.59 -20.96
C PRO A 57 -15.44 30.77 -22.21
N ASN A 58 -15.08 31.28 -23.39
CA ASN A 58 -15.24 30.52 -24.62
C ASN A 58 -14.29 29.31 -24.58
N GLY A 59 -14.86 28.10 -24.67
CA GLY A 59 -14.14 26.84 -24.51
C GLY A 59 -14.59 26.06 -23.27
N ASN A 60 -14.49 24.74 -23.35
CA ASN A 60 -14.98 23.84 -22.31
C ASN A 60 -13.90 23.63 -21.23
N SER A 61 -14.12 24.14 -20.00
CA SER A 61 -13.14 24.02 -18.92
C SER A 61 -13.30 22.71 -18.14
N ILE A 62 -12.94 21.58 -18.76
CA ILE A 62 -12.94 20.27 -18.11
C ILE A 62 -12.15 20.34 -16.79
N THR A 63 -12.80 19.97 -15.68
CA THR A 63 -12.26 20.21 -14.34
C THR A 63 -11.83 18.94 -13.62
N TYR A 64 -12.66 17.89 -13.65
CA TYR A 64 -12.57 16.73 -12.77
C TYR A 64 -12.01 15.49 -13.45
N ARG A 65 -12.21 15.32 -14.77
CA ARG A 65 -11.74 14.15 -15.54
C ARG A 65 -12.17 12.84 -14.90
N ASN A 66 -13.48 12.66 -14.73
CA ASN A 66 -14.08 11.60 -13.91
C ASN A 66 -13.72 10.15 -14.36
N ASN A 67 -13.16 9.97 -15.56
CA ASN A 67 -12.66 8.68 -16.07
C ASN A 67 -13.73 7.56 -16.08
N LEU A 68 -14.97 7.95 -16.34
CA LEU A 68 -16.13 7.05 -16.42
C LEU A 68 -16.13 6.20 -17.71
N TYR A 69 -15.37 6.62 -18.71
CA TYR A 69 -15.32 6.04 -20.05
C TYR A 69 -13.90 5.59 -20.38
N LYS A 70 -13.73 4.31 -20.73
CA LYS A 70 -12.40 3.75 -21.02
C LYS A 70 -12.16 3.66 -22.52
N THR A 71 -11.08 4.26 -23.00
CA THR A 71 -10.65 4.09 -24.40
C THR A 71 -10.50 2.60 -24.74
N ALA A 72 -10.95 2.20 -25.92
CA ALA A 72 -10.73 0.86 -26.46
C ALA A 72 -9.70 0.90 -27.59
N GLN A 73 -9.24 -0.28 -28.04
CA GLN A 73 -8.31 -0.38 -29.16
C GLN A 73 -8.93 0.20 -30.45
N SER A 74 -8.11 0.88 -31.24
CA SER A 74 -8.52 1.43 -32.53
C SER A 74 -8.90 0.34 -33.53
N LYS A 75 -9.93 0.60 -34.32
CA LYS A 75 -10.25 -0.21 -35.50
C LYS A 75 -9.21 0.04 -36.60
N ASN A 76 -8.63 -1.05 -37.10
CA ASN A 76 -7.69 -1.00 -38.22
C ASN A 76 -8.21 -1.84 -39.39
N PHE A 77 -8.54 -1.15 -40.50
CA PHE A 77 -8.99 -1.76 -41.75
C PHE A 77 -7.89 -1.78 -42.84
N GLY A 78 -6.64 -1.50 -42.46
CA GLY A 78 -5.51 -1.44 -43.39
C GLY A 78 -5.64 -0.33 -44.44
N GLU A 79 -5.08 -0.56 -45.63
CA GLU A 79 -5.09 0.41 -46.74
C GLU A 79 -6.46 0.55 -47.44
N ASN A 80 -7.42 -0.32 -47.12
CA ASN A 80 -8.74 -0.37 -47.78
C ASN A 80 -9.79 0.52 -47.12
N THR A 81 -9.39 1.66 -46.54
CA THR A 81 -10.31 2.61 -45.88
C THR A 81 -11.40 3.15 -46.81
N LYS A 82 -11.22 3.08 -48.14
CA LYS A 82 -12.18 3.51 -49.16
C LYS A 82 -13.51 2.73 -49.17
N TYR A 83 -13.54 1.52 -48.63
CA TYR A 83 -14.74 0.67 -48.57
C TYR A 83 -15.32 0.52 -47.16
N VAL A 84 -14.73 1.19 -46.18
CA VAL A 84 -15.18 1.14 -44.78
C VAL A 84 -16.42 2.00 -44.63
N GLY A 85 -17.54 1.36 -44.28
CA GLY A 85 -18.78 2.02 -43.91
C GLY A 85 -18.86 2.31 -42.41
N LEU A 86 -19.78 3.19 -42.03
CA LEU A 86 -20.00 3.53 -40.62
C LEU A 86 -20.35 2.30 -39.76
N GLN A 87 -21.10 1.35 -40.31
CA GLN A 87 -21.47 0.10 -39.62
C GLN A 87 -20.26 -0.82 -39.37
N ASP A 88 -19.21 -0.73 -40.17
CA ASP A 88 -17.98 -1.51 -39.93
C ASP A 88 -17.21 -0.96 -38.73
N VAL A 89 -17.25 0.37 -38.56
CA VAL A 89 -16.59 1.10 -37.49
C VAL A 89 -17.37 1.03 -36.18
N LEU A 90 -18.70 1.25 -36.25
CA LEU A 90 -19.63 1.28 -35.12
C LEU A 90 -20.75 0.25 -35.36
N PRO A 91 -20.48 -1.05 -35.16
CA PRO A 91 -21.41 -2.13 -35.51
C PRO A 91 -22.59 -2.29 -34.56
N ASN A 92 -22.55 -1.68 -33.37
CA ASN A 92 -23.53 -1.88 -32.32
C ASN A 92 -24.41 -0.64 -32.13
N GLN A 93 -25.64 -0.86 -31.67
CA GLN A 93 -26.55 0.22 -31.31
C GLN A 93 -27.44 -0.11 -30.12
N PHE A 94 -27.81 0.90 -29.34
CA PHE A 94 -28.91 0.83 -28.39
C PHE A 94 -29.72 2.13 -28.40
N ASN A 95 -31.00 2.03 -28.03
CA ASN A 95 -31.92 3.16 -28.03
C ASN A 95 -32.53 3.35 -26.66
N PHE A 96 -32.84 4.60 -26.31
CA PHE A 96 -33.64 4.91 -25.14
C PHE A 96 -34.38 6.24 -25.33
N GLU A 97 -35.48 6.39 -24.61
CA GLU A 97 -36.27 7.62 -24.60
C GLU A 97 -36.18 8.27 -23.22
N TYR A 98 -36.11 9.61 -23.22
CA TYR A 98 -36.19 10.39 -21.99
C TYR A 98 -36.70 11.79 -22.26
N GLY A 99 -37.76 12.19 -21.54
CA GLY A 99 -38.43 13.47 -21.79
C GLY A 99 -38.84 13.61 -23.26
N LYS A 100 -38.37 14.67 -23.91
CA LYS A 100 -38.63 14.95 -25.34
C LYS A 100 -37.62 14.29 -26.28
N LEU A 101 -36.68 13.48 -25.78
CA LEU A 101 -35.62 12.87 -26.57
C LEU A 101 -35.91 11.41 -26.91
N ASN A 102 -35.65 11.05 -28.16
CA ASN A 102 -35.43 9.68 -28.61
C ASN A 102 -33.95 9.54 -29.02
N CYS A 103 -33.15 8.86 -28.20
CA CYS A 103 -31.71 8.75 -28.41
C CYS A 103 -31.36 7.41 -29.07
N VAL A 104 -30.62 7.47 -30.17
CA VAL A 104 -30.07 6.31 -30.88
C VAL A 104 -28.55 6.35 -30.76
N ILE A 105 -27.97 5.45 -29.97
CA ILE A 105 -26.53 5.44 -29.68
C ILE A 105 -25.84 4.37 -30.54
N HIS A 106 -24.89 4.79 -31.36
CA HIS A 106 -24.06 3.96 -32.24
C HIS A 106 -22.65 3.83 -31.65
N TYR A 107 -22.13 2.62 -31.55
CA TYR A 107 -20.86 2.37 -30.90
C TYR A 107 -20.18 1.07 -31.39
N ASP A 108 -18.92 0.89 -31.01
CA ASP A 108 -18.22 -0.39 -31.12
C ASP A 108 -18.02 -1.04 -29.76
N ASN A 109 -17.15 -0.47 -28.92
CA ASN A 109 -16.83 -1.03 -27.61
C ASN A 109 -17.34 -0.11 -26.47
N VAL A 110 -18.57 -0.39 -26.02
CA VAL A 110 -19.19 0.26 -24.85
C VAL A 110 -19.80 -0.82 -23.97
N SER A 111 -19.29 -0.95 -22.76
CA SER A 111 -19.76 -1.91 -21.75
C SER A 111 -21.16 -1.55 -21.23
N GLN A 112 -21.88 -2.50 -20.63
CA GLN A 112 -23.21 -2.22 -20.05
C GLN A 112 -23.18 -1.07 -19.04
N ARG A 113 -22.15 -1.01 -18.20
CA ARG A 113 -21.94 0.09 -17.24
C ARG A 113 -21.78 1.43 -17.94
N GLU A 114 -21.03 1.49 -19.04
CA GLU A 114 -20.88 2.72 -19.83
C GLU A 114 -22.18 3.09 -20.56
N GLN A 115 -22.99 2.12 -21.03
CA GLN A 115 -24.30 2.40 -21.61
C GLN A 115 -25.25 3.04 -20.59
N ASP A 116 -25.26 2.53 -19.36
CA ASP A 116 -26.09 3.10 -18.30
C ASP A 116 -25.58 4.48 -17.86
N GLN A 117 -24.25 4.69 -17.88
CA GLN A 117 -23.67 6.02 -17.68
C GLN A 117 -24.02 7.00 -18.81
N ILE A 118 -24.01 6.58 -20.08
CA ILE A 118 -24.43 7.41 -21.23
C ILE A 118 -25.88 7.87 -21.05
N LYS A 119 -26.78 6.95 -20.68
CA LYS A 119 -28.18 7.29 -20.38
C LYS A 119 -28.26 8.31 -19.26
N LEU A 120 -27.54 8.08 -18.16
CA LEU A 120 -27.53 8.96 -17.01
C LEU A 120 -26.99 10.36 -17.34
N ASP A 121 -25.91 10.46 -18.11
CA ASP A 121 -25.30 11.74 -18.49
C ASP A 121 -26.20 12.55 -19.41
N ILE A 122 -26.85 11.90 -20.39
CA ILE A 122 -27.84 12.55 -21.27
C ILE A 122 -29.07 13.00 -20.48
N GLN A 123 -29.56 12.17 -19.55
CA GLN A 123 -30.67 12.52 -18.66
C GLN A 123 -30.32 13.71 -17.78
N ASN A 124 -29.13 13.70 -17.16
CA ASN A 124 -28.65 14.79 -16.34
C ASN A 124 -28.48 16.08 -17.16
N ALA A 125 -27.98 15.98 -18.39
CA ALA A 125 -27.87 17.12 -19.30
C ALA A 125 -29.24 17.70 -19.63
N TYR A 126 -30.23 16.84 -19.95
CA TYR A 126 -31.60 17.24 -20.23
C TYR A 126 -32.23 17.97 -19.04
N GLU A 127 -32.18 17.37 -17.86
CA GLU A 127 -32.75 17.97 -16.64
C GLU A 127 -32.02 19.26 -16.24
N ALA A 128 -30.69 19.31 -16.39
CA ALA A 128 -29.89 20.51 -16.15
C ALA A 128 -30.29 21.65 -17.09
N TYR A 129 -30.43 21.35 -18.38
CA TYR A 129 -30.83 22.33 -19.39
C TYR A 129 -32.25 22.81 -19.17
N LYS A 130 -33.18 21.88 -18.99
CA LYS A 130 -34.59 22.15 -18.72
C LYS A 130 -34.71 23.08 -17.51
N ALA A 131 -34.06 22.75 -16.40
CA ALA A 131 -34.06 23.56 -15.20
C ALA A 131 -33.43 24.96 -15.36
N LYS A 132 -32.64 25.20 -16.42
CA LYS A 132 -31.87 26.45 -16.59
C LYS A 132 -32.36 27.40 -17.65
N PHE A 133 -32.76 26.84 -18.77
CA PHE A 133 -32.90 27.57 -20.02
C PHE A 133 -34.26 27.40 -20.66
N CYS A 134 -35.14 26.65 -20.01
CA CYS A 134 -36.44 26.30 -20.55
C CYS A 134 -36.39 25.48 -21.84
N MET A 135 -37.49 24.78 -22.11
CA MET A 135 -37.65 24.01 -23.33
C MET A 135 -39.06 24.21 -23.90
N ASP A 136 -39.14 24.83 -25.07
CA ASP A 136 -40.39 25.09 -25.79
C ASP A 136 -40.41 24.21 -27.06
N SER A 137 -41.03 23.04 -26.92
CA SER A 137 -41.27 22.14 -28.06
C SER A 137 -42.27 21.08 -27.65
N ASP A 138 -43.39 20.99 -28.35
CA ASP A 138 -44.31 19.84 -28.26
C ASP A 138 -43.81 18.64 -29.09
N THR A 139 -42.67 18.78 -29.76
CA THR A 139 -42.16 17.80 -30.72
C THR A 139 -41.06 16.96 -30.10
N GLN A 140 -41.22 15.64 -30.18
CA GLN A 140 -40.19 14.68 -29.83
C GLN A 140 -39.01 14.80 -30.81
N VAL A 141 -37.78 14.85 -30.27
CA VAL A 141 -36.54 15.03 -31.05
C VAL A 141 -35.75 13.73 -31.04
N THR A 142 -35.49 13.18 -32.23
CA THR A 142 -34.58 12.06 -32.39
C THR A 142 -33.15 12.54 -32.56
N VAL A 143 -32.22 11.98 -31.78
CA VAL A 143 -30.79 12.34 -31.79
C VAL A 143 -29.96 11.08 -32.00
N HIS A 144 -29.14 11.07 -33.06
CA HIS A 144 -28.18 10.00 -33.32
C HIS A 144 -26.83 10.32 -32.69
N THR A 145 -26.37 9.54 -31.71
CA THR A 145 -25.09 9.75 -31.04
C THR A 145 -24.09 8.69 -31.46
N TYR A 146 -22.92 9.08 -31.94
CA TYR A 146 -21.86 8.20 -32.42
C TYR A 146 -20.66 8.27 -31.47
N ILE A 147 -20.35 7.15 -30.81
CA ILE A 147 -19.31 7.06 -29.78
C ILE A 147 -18.17 6.18 -30.30
N PHE A 148 -17.05 6.81 -30.68
CA PHE A 148 -15.85 6.11 -31.14
C PHE A 148 -14.99 5.61 -29.98
N ASN A 149 -14.25 4.53 -30.21
CA ASN A 149 -13.43 3.86 -29.19
C ASN A 149 -12.36 4.75 -28.57
N ASN A 150 -11.83 5.70 -29.33
CA ASN A 150 -10.78 6.64 -28.94
C ASN A 150 -10.67 7.78 -29.96
N GLY A 151 -9.80 8.76 -29.68
CA GLY A 151 -9.60 9.92 -30.54
C GLY A 151 -9.04 9.59 -31.93
N ASP A 152 -8.32 8.48 -32.11
CA ASP A 152 -7.80 8.09 -33.43
C ASP A 152 -8.92 7.59 -34.34
N ASP A 153 -9.82 6.75 -33.82
CA ASP A 153 -10.98 6.27 -34.59
C ASP A 153 -11.93 7.41 -34.95
N TYR A 154 -12.17 8.32 -34.00
CA TYR A 154 -12.94 9.54 -34.23
C TYR A 154 -12.34 10.39 -35.36
N ARG A 155 -11.03 10.65 -35.33
CA ARG A 155 -10.36 11.42 -36.39
C ARG A 155 -10.42 10.70 -37.73
N ARG A 156 -10.18 9.38 -37.76
CA ARG A 156 -10.10 8.62 -39.01
C ARG A 156 -11.45 8.41 -39.68
N TYR A 157 -12.49 8.19 -38.89
CA TYR A 157 -13.78 7.70 -39.38
C TYR A 157 -14.95 8.65 -39.10
N GLY A 158 -14.74 9.76 -38.39
CA GLY A 158 -15.78 10.73 -38.07
C GLY A 158 -16.47 11.34 -39.30
N THR A 159 -15.77 11.45 -40.44
CA THR A 159 -16.33 11.93 -41.71
C THR A 159 -17.32 10.94 -42.35
N LEU A 160 -17.40 9.69 -41.87
CA LEU A 160 -18.39 8.72 -42.32
C LEU A 160 -19.79 9.00 -41.74
N VAL A 161 -19.87 9.83 -40.69
CA VAL A 161 -21.15 10.19 -40.05
C VAL A 161 -21.95 11.12 -40.99
N PRO A 162 -23.24 10.81 -41.28
CA PRO A 162 -24.06 11.62 -42.17
C PRO A 162 -24.14 13.09 -41.74
N LYS A 163 -24.17 14.00 -42.72
CA LYS A 163 -24.28 15.46 -42.51
C LYS A 163 -23.13 16.12 -41.74
N PHE A 164 -22.05 15.38 -41.47
CA PHE A 164 -20.77 15.94 -41.01
C PHE A 164 -19.74 15.95 -42.14
N SER A 165 -19.95 16.82 -43.13
CA SER A 165 -18.99 17.03 -44.24
C SER A 165 -17.97 18.12 -43.92
N TRP A 166 -17.44 18.13 -42.69
CA TRP A 166 -16.49 19.14 -42.23
C TRP A 166 -15.06 18.77 -42.67
N SER A 167 -14.18 19.76 -42.81
CA SER A 167 -12.78 19.48 -43.12
C SER A 167 -12.14 18.67 -41.99
N GLN A 168 -11.26 17.73 -42.35
CA GLN A 168 -10.49 16.87 -41.42
C GLN A 168 -9.85 17.66 -40.25
N SER A 169 -9.51 18.93 -40.48
CA SER A 169 -8.98 19.85 -39.47
C SER A 169 -9.91 20.08 -38.28
N SER A 170 -11.23 19.97 -38.45
CA SER A 170 -12.23 20.18 -37.37
C SER A 170 -12.20 19.02 -36.36
N PHE A 171 -12.01 17.79 -36.85
CA PHE A 171 -11.89 16.58 -36.00
C PHE A 171 -10.57 16.51 -35.25
N ASN A 172 -9.56 17.30 -35.66
CA ASN A 172 -8.27 17.34 -34.97
C ASN A 172 -8.26 18.23 -33.73
N ILE A 173 -9.27 19.09 -33.55
CA ILE A 173 -9.30 20.11 -32.51
C ILE A 173 -10.47 19.99 -31.53
N SER A 174 -11.48 19.16 -31.79
CA SER A 174 -12.65 19.00 -30.93
C SER A 174 -12.73 17.60 -30.28
N GLY A 175 -13.20 17.56 -29.03
CA GLY A 175 -13.52 16.31 -28.32
C GLY A 175 -14.88 15.71 -28.70
N GLY A 176 -15.76 16.53 -29.26
CA GLY A 176 -17.08 16.18 -29.76
C GLY A 176 -17.55 17.22 -30.79
N MET A 177 -18.64 16.89 -31.49
CA MET A 177 -19.35 17.80 -32.40
C MET A 177 -20.83 17.44 -32.47
N THR A 178 -21.66 18.45 -32.73
CA THR A 178 -23.07 18.25 -33.09
C THR A 178 -23.52 19.14 -34.25
N ASN A 179 -24.56 18.70 -34.94
CA ASN A 179 -25.33 19.48 -35.91
C ASN A 179 -26.81 19.63 -35.48
N GLY A 180 -27.14 19.28 -34.22
CA GLY A 180 -28.49 19.32 -33.66
C GLY A 180 -29.37 18.09 -33.99
N GLU A 181 -29.01 17.26 -34.97
CA GLU A 181 -29.66 15.96 -35.23
C GLU A 181 -28.78 14.77 -34.83
N SER A 182 -27.48 15.02 -34.79
CA SER A 182 -26.48 14.00 -34.54
C SER A 182 -25.37 14.58 -33.68
N VAL A 183 -24.83 13.74 -32.82
CA VAL A 183 -23.71 14.02 -31.93
C VAL A 183 -22.63 13.00 -32.24
N LEU A 184 -21.38 13.41 -32.35
CA LEU A 184 -20.26 12.49 -32.43
C LEU A 184 -19.18 12.87 -31.41
N LEU A 185 -18.56 11.86 -30.82
CA LEU A 185 -17.51 12.01 -29.82
C LEU A 185 -16.73 10.71 -29.67
N TYR A 186 -15.69 10.71 -28.86
CA TYR A 186 -14.94 9.50 -28.50
C TYR A 186 -14.86 9.30 -26.99
N LYS A 187 -14.54 8.07 -26.60
CA LYS A 187 -14.26 7.69 -25.21
C LYS A 187 -12.92 8.29 -24.77
N ASP A 188 -12.93 9.05 -23.68
CA ASP A 188 -11.77 9.60 -22.98
C ASP A 188 -12.17 9.96 -21.53
N VAL A 189 -11.23 10.44 -20.73
CA VAL A 189 -11.41 10.76 -19.31
C VAL A 189 -12.42 11.88 -19.02
N TYR A 190 -12.88 12.60 -20.04
CA TYR A 190 -13.80 13.74 -19.99
C TYR A 190 -15.05 13.57 -20.85
N THR A 191 -15.34 12.33 -21.30
CA THR A 191 -16.50 12.04 -22.16
C THR A 191 -17.83 12.40 -21.53
N ASP A 192 -17.99 12.32 -20.21
CA ASP A 192 -19.21 12.73 -19.50
C ASP A 192 -19.51 14.22 -19.72
N ASN A 193 -18.50 15.07 -19.54
CA ASN A 193 -18.59 16.50 -19.80
C ASN A 193 -18.87 16.78 -21.29
N VAL A 194 -18.10 16.17 -22.20
CA VAL A 194 -18.22 16.43 -23.64
C VAL A 194 -19.57 15.96 -24.18
N LEU A 195 -20.04 14.78 -23.78
CA LEU A 195 -21.36 14.28 -24.16
C LEU A 195 -22.47 15.25 -23.72
N ALA A 196 -22.44 15.69 -22.46
CA ALA A 196 -23.39 16.65 -21.93
C ALA A 196 -23.30 18.02 -22.61
N HIS A 197 -22.09 18.47 -22.96
CA HIS A 197 -21.84 19.69 -23.73
C HIS A 197 -22.48 19.63 -25.11
N GLU A 198 -22.23 18.56 -25.89
CA GLU A 198 -22.82 18.40 -27.22
C GLU A 198 -24.35 18.26 -27.16
N PHE A 199 -24.89 17.61 -26.13
CA PHE A 199 -26.33 17.59 -25.90
C PHE A 199 -26.89 18.96 -25.53
N GLY A 200 -26.12 19.79 -24.80
CA GLY A 200 -26.44 21.20 -24.59
C GLY A 200 -26.66 21.94 -25.91
N HIS A 201 -25.80 21.73 -26.91
CA HIS A 201 -26.00 22.25 -28.27
C HIS A 201 -27.22 21.67 -28.98
N VAL A 202 -27.52 20.38 -28.82
CA VAL A 202 -28.77 19.80 -29.34
C VAL A 202 -29.99 20.51 -28.76
N PHE A 203 -29.99 20.78 -27.45
CA PHE A 203 -31.09 21.48 -26.80
C PHE A 203 -31.21 22.94 -27.26
N GLN A 204 -30.07 23.63 -27.45
CA GLN A 204 -30.03 24.97 -28.06
C GLN A 204 -30.73 24.99 -29.42
N MET A 205 -30.36 24.08 -30.31
CA MET A 205 -30.84 24.08 -31.69
C MET A 205 -32.26 23.54 -31.86
N ARG A 206 -32.73 22.67 -30.96
CA ARG A 206 -33.96 21.86 -31.20
C ARG A 206 -35.06 22.04 -30.18
N LEU A 207 -34.74 22.51 -28.98
CA LEU A 207 -35.67 22.53 -27.86
C LEU A 207 -35.76 23.89 -27.18
N SER A 208 -34.94 24.87 -27.57
CA SER A 208 -34.94 26.19 -26.94
C SER A 208 -36.06 27.08 -27.42
N GLU A 209 -36.53 27.92 -26.52
CA GLU A 209 -37.51 28.96 -26.85
C GLU A 209 -36.85 30.07 -27.64
N ALA A 210 -37.64 30.80 -28.44
CA ALA A 210 -37.13 31.83 -29.36
C ALA A 210 -36.18 32.85 -28.68
N LYS A 211 -36.48 33.26 -27.43
CA LYS A 211 -35.64 34.26 -26.73
C LYS A 211 -34.32 33.67 -26.20
N VAL A 212 -34.32 32.39 -25.90
CA VAL A 212 -33.14 31.65 -25.45
C VAL A 212 -32.26 31.28 -26.66
N GLU A 213 -32.87 30.99 -27.81
CA GLU A 213 -32.19 30.83 -29.10
C GLU A 213 -31.43 32.11 -29.51
N GLU A 214 -31.93 33.31 -29.17
CA GLU A 214 -31.18 34.56 -29.41
C GLU A 214 -29.85 34.62 -28.66
N LEU A 215 -29.75 34.01 -27.46
CA LEU A 215 -28.51 33.94 -26.71
C LEU A 215 -27.46 33.06 -27.42
N ASP A 216 -27.92 31.98 -28.04
CA ASP A 216 -27.09 31.06 -28.84
C ASP A 216 -26.40 31.78 -30.01
N ARG A 217 -27.09 32.74 -30.64
CA ARG A 217 -26.52 33.56 -31.74
C ARG A 217 -25.41 34.50 -31.27
N ILE A 218 -25.39 34.86 -29.99
CA ILE A 218 -24.35 35.73 -29.42
C ILE A 218 -23.15 34.90 -28.97
N ASN A 219 -23.40 33.76 -28.32
CA ASN A 219 -22.36 32.83 -27.90
C ASN A 219 -22.90 31.40 -27.84
N ASN A 220 -22.67 30.65 -28.90
CA ASN A 220 -23.22 29.30 -29.03
C ASN A 220 -22.64 28.31 -28.00
N GLN A 221 -21.43 28.55 -27.50
CA GLN A 221 -20.77 27.67 -26.53
C GLN A 221 -21.28 27.83 -25.10
N LEU A 222 -21.97 28.93 -24.80
CA LEU A 222 -22.21 29.34 -23.42
C LEU A 222 -23.08 28.36 -22.64
N MET A 223 -24.20 27.94 -23.22
CA MET A 223 -25.16 27.08 -22.53
C MET A 223 -24.64 25.64 -22.52
N ALA A 224 -24.08 25.18 -23.63
CA ALA A 224 -23.41 23.87 -23.73
C ALA A 224 -22.31 23.70 -22.68
N ASN A 225 -21.45 24.71 -22.49
CA ASN A 225 -20.44 24.72 -21.43
C ASN A 225 -21.05 24.59 -20.03
N ALA A 226 -22.13 25.33 -19.75
CA ALA A 226 -22.79 25.25 -18.45
C ALA A 226 -23.33 23.85 -18.16
N ILE A 227 -23.93 23.19 -19.16
CA ILE A 227 -24.46 21.84 -19.03
C ILE A 227 -23.33 20.80 -18.87
N GLY A 228 -22.29 20.89 -19.69
CA GLY A 228 -21.12 20.00 -19.59
C GLY A 228 -20.49 20.01 -18.20
N LEU A 229 -20.26 21.20 -17.64
CA LEU A 229 -19.68 21.37 -16.31
C LEU A 229 -20.59 20.86 -15.18
N GLU A 230 -21.90 21.06 -15.30
CA GLU A 230 -22.84 20.60 -14.29
C GLU A 230 -22.93 19.07 -14.23
N VAL A 231 -22.97 18.41 -15.39
CA VAL A 231 -22.96 16.94 -15.45
C VAL A 231 -21.63 16.39 -14.92
N GLU A 232 -20.50 17.00 -15.31
CA GLU A 232 -19.18 16.62 -14.80
C GLU A 232 -19.11 16.76 -13.26
N GLU A 233 -19.60 17.86 -12.70
CA GLU A 233 -19.61 18.07 -11.24
C GLU A 233 -20.57 17.11 -10.52
N LYS A 234 -21.73 16.82 -11.12
CA LYS A 234 -22.71 15.88 -10.56
C LYS A 234 -22.13 14.47 -10.49
N ASN A 235 -21.45 14.04 -11.55
CA ASN A 235 -20.73 12.77 -11.60
C ASN A 235 -19.59 12.73 -10.59
N TYR A 236 -18.77 13.78 -10.52
CA TYR A 236 -17.70 13.91 -9.54
C TYR A 236 -18.20 13.71 -8.10
N LYS A 237 -19.30 14.41 -7.74
CA LYS A 237 -19.94 14.31 -6.43
C LYS A 237 -20.50 12.92 -6.15
N ALA A 238 -21.08 12.26 -7.16
CA ALA A 238 -21.58 10.90 -7.03
C ALA A 238 -20.43 9.90 -6.77
N ILE A 239 -19.31 10.03 -7.48
CA ILE A 239 -18.10 9.21 -7.30
C ILE A 239 -17.50 9.45 -5.91
N CYS A 240 -17.34 10.71 -5.50
CA CYS A 240 -16.90 11.06 -4.14
C CYS A 240 -17.77 10.38 -3.08
N LYS A 241 -19.10 10.45 -3.23
CA LYS A 241 -20.05 9.81 -2.31
C LYS A 241 -19.91 8.28 -2.30
N GLN A 242 -19.74 7.64 -3.45
CA GLN A 242 -19.55 6.19 -3.57
C GLN A 242 -18.25 5.73 -2.89
N MET A 243 -17.16 6.47 -3.10
CA MET A 243 -15.87 6.21 -2.45
C MET A 243 -15.85 6.63 -0.97
N GLY A 244 -16.84 7.42 -0.54
CA GLY A 244 -16.95 8.03 0.77
C GLY A 244 -15.84 9.04 1.06
N VAL A 245 -15.39 9.78 0.05
CA VAL A 245 -14.34 10.82 0.15
C VAL A 245 -14.95 12.19 -0.11
N ASP A 246 -14.26 13.25 0.33
CA ASP A 246 -14.70 14.63 0.12
C ASP A 246 -14.29 15.15 -1.26
N GLU A 247 -13.08 14.77 -1.68
CA GLU A 247 -12.48 15.13 -2.97
C GLU A 247 -11.63 13.96 -3.47
N TYR A 248 -11.55 13.78 -4.78
CA TYR A 248 -10.53 12.94 -5.41
C TYR A 248 -9.94 13.60 -6.66
N GLU A 249 -8.82 13.07 -7.12
CA GLU A 249 -8.20 13.37 -8.41
C GLU A 249 -7.55 12.08 -8.94
N ASP A 250 -7.90 11.68 -10.16
CA ASP A 250 -7.33 10.52 -10.84
C ASP A 250 -6.74 10.93 -12.19
N ARG A 251 -5.42 10.68 -12.36
CA ARG A 251 -4.69 10.94 -13.59
C ARG A 251 -4.18 9.65 -14.26
N GLY A 252 -4.63 8.48 -13.82
CA GLY A 252 -4.20 7.17 -14.32
C GLY A 252 -2.82 6.72 -13.81
N TRP A 253 -1.87 7.63 -13.64
CA TRP A 253 -0.56 7.37 -13.00
C TRP A 253 -0.48 7.87 -11.54
N MET A 254 -1.51 8.60 -11.10
CA MET A 254 -1.61 9.16 -9.78
C MET A 254 -3.07 9.24 -9.36
N PHE A 255 -3.34 8.80 -8.13
CA PHE A 255 -4.63 8.86 -7.48
C PHE A 255 -4.49 9.61 -6.16
N LYS A 256 -5.29 10.67 -5.99
CA LYS A 256 -5.34 11.46 -4.76
C LYS A 256 -6.76 11.51 -4.23
N PHE A 257 -6.88 11.54 -2.90
CA PHE A 257 -8.17 11.73 -2.25
C PHE A 257 -8.03 12.52 -0.95
N LYS A 258 -9.14 13.14 -0.54
CA LYS A 258 -9.28 13.76 0.78
C LYS A 258 -10.49 13.20 1.51
N TYR A 259 -10.35 13.02 2.81
CA TYR A 259 -11.44 12.60 3.69
C TYR A 259 -11.25 13.17 5.09
N LYS A 260 -12.19 13.98 5.59
CA LYS A 260 -12.19 14.54 6.95
C LYS A 260 -10.85 15.15 7.38
N GLY A 261 -10.18 15.86 6.47
CA GLY A 261 -8.86 16.47 6.70
C GLY A 261 -7.67 15.56 6.42
N THR A 262 -7.87 14.25 6.23
CA THR A 262 -6.84 13.32 5.77
C THR A 262 -6.59 13.48 4.28
N THR A 263 -5.33 13.51 3.86
CA THR A 263 -4.95 13.49 2.43
C THR A 263 -4.21 12.21 2.07
N GLY A 264 -4.70 11.48 1.07
CA GLY A 264 -4.05 10.30 0.49
C GLY A 264 -3.53 10.59 -0.92
N SER A 265 -2.31 10.16 -1.23
CA SER A 265 -1.70 10.27 -2.57
C SER A 265 -0.99 8.97 -2.96
N ILE A 266 -1.36 8.37 -4.08
CA ILE A 266 -0.79 7.13 -4.60
C ILE A 266 -0.28 7.38 -6.01
N TYR A 267 0.99 7.05 -6.27
CA TYR A 267 1.66 7.24 -7.54
C TYR A 267 1.97 5.87 -8.15
N ARG A 268 0.95 5.28 -8.77
CA ARG A 268 1.03 3.99 -9.47
C ARG A 268 0.16 4.08 -10.72
N LYS A 269 0.63 3.46 -11.81
CA LYS A 269 -0.16 3.32 -13.03
C LYS A 269 -1.23 2.25 -12.84
N ASP A 270 -2.35 2.46 -13.52
CA ASP A 270 -3.39 1.45 -13.76
C ASP A 270 -4.00 0.87 -12.46
N LEU A 271 -4.09 1.69 -11.41
CA LEU A 271 -4.72 1.30 -10.15
C LEU A 271 -6.19 0.95 -10.39
N SER A 272 -6.59 -0.27 -10.06
CA SER A 272 -7.98 -0.70 -10.22
C SER A 272 -8.91 0.00 -9.22
N GLU A 273 -10.21 0.06 -9.54
CA GLU A 273 -11.23 0.63 -8.63
C GLU A 273 -11.29 -0.11 -7.28
N ALA A 274 -11.08 -1.43 -7.30
CA ALA A 274 -11.04 -2.25 -6.09
C ALA A 274 -9.84 -1.88 -5.20
N GLU A 275 -8.65 -1.71 -5.80
CA GLU A 275 -7.46 -1.28 -5.07
C GLU A 275 -7.61 0.13 -4.49
N LYS A 276 -8.15 1.08 -5.28
CA LYS A 276 -8.45 2.43 -4.80
C LYS A 276 -9.34 2.37 -3.56
N PHE A 277 -10.44 1.61 -3.63
CA PHE A 277 -11.37 1.47 -2.51
C PHE A 277 -10.71 0.84 -1.28
N GLN A 278 -9.94 -0.23 -1.46
CA GLN A 278 -9.22 -0.87 -0.35
C GLN A 278 -8.24 0.08 0.33
N ILE A 279 -7.44 0.83 -0.44
CA ILE A 279 -6.48 1.80 0.11
C ILE A 279 -7.21 2.91 0.86
N ILE A 280 -8.30 3.46 0.30
CA ILE A 280 -9.12 4.46 0.98
C ILE A 280 -9.61 3.94 2.33
N GLN A 281 -10.16 2.72 2.39
CA GLN A 281 -10.66 2.16 3.64
C GLN A 281 -9.55 1.94 4.67
N ARG A 282 -8.38 1.43 4.24
CA ARG A 282 -7.23 1.25 5.14
C ARG A 282 -6.74 2.59 5.69
N VAL A 283 -6.62 3.62 4.86
CA VAL A 283 -6.23 4.97 5.29
C VAL A 283 -7.27 5.54 6.27
N LYS A 284 -8.58 5.43 5.95
CA LYS A 284 -9.66 5.87 6.86
C LYS A 284 -9.59 5.21 8.24
N ASN A 285 -9.37 3.90 8.27
CA ASN A 285 -9.31 3.11 9.50
C ASN A 285 -7.99 3.29 10.27
N SER A 286 -6.97 3.84 9.62
CA SER A 286 -5.67 4.08 10.24
C SER A 286 -5.60 5.37 11.07
N GLY A 287 -6.51 6.31 10.86
CA GLY A 287 -6.52 7.61 11.56
C GLY A 287 -5.33 8.51 11.21
N LEU A 288 -4.76 8.34 10.02
CA LEU A 288 -3.67 9.17 9.50
C LEU A 288 -4.17 10.57 9.09
N ASP A 289 -3.28 11.55 9.15
CA ASP A 289 -3.50 12.89 8.59
C ASP A 289 -3.03 12.95 7.13
N GLU A 290 -1.92 12.28 6.82
CA GLU A 290 -1.37 12.22 5.47
C GLU A 290 -0.88 10.80 5.16
N TYR A 291 -1.08 10.36 3.93
CA TYR A 291 -0.56 9.11 3.38
C TYR A 291 -0.08 9.35 1.95
N GLU A 292 1.15 8.96 1.66
CA GLU A 292 1.75 9.09 0.33
C GLU A 292 2.48 7.79 -0.04
N ASP A 293 2.11 7.16 -1.16
CA ASP A 293 2.79 5.98 -1.70
C ASP A 293 3.33 6.25 -3.11
N ARG A 294 4.65 6.10 -3.27
CA ARG A 294 5.36 6.22 -4.55
C ARG A 294 5.95 4.91 -5.06
N GLY A 295 5.62 3.78 -4.43
CA GLY A 295 6.15 2.46 -4.74
C GLY A 295 7.56 2.22 -4.18
N SER A 296 8.53 3.08 -4.50
CA SER A 296 9.89 3.00 -3.93
C SER A 296 10.05 3.70 -2.58
N MET A 297 9.00 4.40 -2.17
CA MET A 297 8.95 5.13 -0.92
C MET A 297 7.47 5.31 -0.54
N PHE A 298 7.17 5.15 0.74
CA PHE A 298 5.90 5.63 1.27
C PHE A 298 6.13 6.49 2.51
N LYS A 299 5.26 7.48 2.69
CA LYS A 299 5.27 8.43 3.80
C LYS A 299 3.91 8.47 4.44
N PHE A 300 3.89 8.77 5.73
CA PHE A 300 2.64 9.05 6.41
C PHE A 300 2.85 10.02 7.57
N LYS A 301 1.77 10.66 7.95
CA LYS A 301 1.70 11.54 9.11
C LYS A 301 0.55 11.11 10.02
N TYR A 302 0.84 11.07 11.31
CA TYR A 302 -0.14 10.78 12.35
C TYR A 302 0.11 11.71 13.54
N LYS A 303 -0.81 12.65 13.79
CA LYS A 303 -0.64 13.71 14.77
C LYS A 303 0.67 14.47 14.49
N ASP A 304 1.56 14.51 15.48
CA ASP A 304 2.87 15.15 15.38
C ASP A 304 3.95 14.20 14.82
N THR A 305 3.63 12.92 14.61
CA THR A 305 4.56 11.92 14.08
C THR A 305 4.66 11.98 12.56
N THR A 306 5.88 12.15 12.04
CA THR A 306 6.15 12.10 10.59
C THR A 306 7.04 10.90 10.23
N SER A 307 6.65 10.15 9.21
CA SER A 307 7.35 8.92 8.83
C SER A 307 7.69 8.87 7.34
N SER A 308 8.87 8.34 6.99
CA SER A 308 9.33 8.14 5.61
C SER A 308 10.08 6.83 5.44
N ILE A 309 9.56 5.91 4.63
CA ILE A 309 10.15 4.59 4.41
C ILE A 309 10.54 4.48 2.94
N TYR A 310 11.79 4.15 2.66
CA TYR A 310 12.41 4.06 1.33
C TYR A 310 12.74 2.59 0.98
N LEU A 311 11.74 1.72 1.15
CA LEU A 311 11.84 0.31 0.79
C LEU A 311 11.02 0.06 -0.48
N LYS A 312 11.55 -0.80 -1.36
CA LYS A 312 10.85 -1.25 -2.56
C LYS A 312 10.01 -2.47 -2.24
N ASP A 313 9.02 -2.71 -3.11
CA ASP A 313 8.26 -3.96 -3.17
C ASP A 313 7.48 -4.33 -1.91
N LEU A 314 7.23 -3.35 -1.02
CA LEU A 314 6.34 -3.54 0.11
C LEU A 314 4.89 -3.71 -0.35
N SER A 315 4.28 -4.82 0.05
CA SER A 315 2.85 -5.04 -0.07
C SER A 315 2.08 -4.00 0.76
N GLU A 316 0.82 -3.77 0.39
CA GLU A 316 -0.05 -2.90 1.19
C GLU A 316 -0.23 -3.44 2.62
N ALA A 317 -0.17 -4.76 2.85
CA ALA A 317 -0.25 -5.31 4.19
C ALA A 317 0.95 -4.90 5.05
N GLU A 318 2.17 -5.02 4.51
CA GLU A 318 3.41 -4.64 5.21
C GLU A 318 3.45 -3.14 5.51
N LYS A 319 3.07 -2.29 4.54
CA LYS A 319 2.99 -0.83 4.77
C LYS A 319 2.11 -0.50 5.98
N PHE A 320 0.92 -1.11 6.04
CA PHE A 320 -0.01 -0.86 7.15
C PHE A 320 0.43 -1.49 8.48
N GLN A 321 1.18 -2.60 8.46
CA GLN A 321 1.83 -3.13 9.67
C GLN A 321 2.88 -2.15 10.22
N ILE A 322 3.75 -1.61 9.36
CA ILE A 322 4.75 -0.61 9.75
C ILE A 322 4.06 0.62 10.34
N ILE A 323 3.00 1.12 9.69
CA ILE A 323 2.20 2.26 10.20
C ILE A 323 1.72 2.01 11.63
N GLN A 324 1.13 0.84 11.92
CA GLN A 324 0.65 0.55 13.28
C GLN A 324 1.79 0.47 14.30
N ARG A 325 2.93 -0.12 13.93
CA ARG A 325 4.09 -0.21 14.83
C ARG A 325 4.65 1.17 15.16
N VAL A 326 4.79 2.06 14.17
CA VAL A 326 5.24 3.45 14.40
C VAL A 326 4.23 4.23 15.23
N LYS A 327 2.93 4.07 14.99
CA LYS A 327 1.90 4.73 15.81
C LYS A 327 1.97 4.31 17.28
N ASN A 328 2.30 3.05 17.54
CA ASN A 328 2.38 2.47 18.88
C ASN A 328 3.75 2.68 19.55
N SER A 329 4.76 3.15 18.82
CA SER A 329 6.11 3.33 19.37
C SER A 329 6.29 4.68 20.08
N GLY A 330 5.39 5.65 19.88
CA GLY A 330 5.47 6.97 20.52
C GLY A 330 6.64 7.81 20.01
N LEU A 331 7.01 7.62 18.73
CA LEU A 331 8.07 8.37 18.06
C LEU A 331 7.55 9.71 17.52
N ASP A 332 8.44 10.70 17.48
CA ASP A 332 8.19 11.99 16.84
C ASP A 332 8.47 11.89 15.32
N GLU A 333 9.52 11.18 14.93
CA GLU A 333 9.92 10.97 13.54
C GLU A 333 10.41 9.54 13.34
N TYR A 334 10.17 8.96 12.17
CA TYR A 334 10.69 7.64 11.79
C TYR A 334 11.09 7.63 10.31
N GLU A 335 12.32 7.22 10.02
CA GLU A 335 12.85 7.11 8.68
C GLU A 335 13.56 5.78 8.47
N ASP A 336 13.24 5.05 7.40
CA ASP A 336 13.90 3.80 7.06
C ASP A 336 14.43 3.82 5.62
N ARG A 337 15.73 3.58 5.45
CA ARG A 337 16.42 3.53 4.15
C ARG A 337 16.99 2.15 3.81
N GLY A 338 16.56 1.10 4.49
CA GLY A 338 16.98 -0.28 4.28
C GLY A 338 18.28 -0.67 4.97
N TRP A 339 19.34 0.12 4.84
CA TRP A 339 20.65 -0.10 5.50
C TRP A 339 20.85 0.75 6.76
N ILE A 340 19.94 1.69 6.99
CA ILE A 340 19.91 2.56 8.15
C ILE A 340 18.45 2.94 8.40
N PHE A 341 18.04 2.89 9.66
CA PHE A 341 16.81 3.54 10.10
C PHE A 341 17.17 4.59 11.14
N SER A 342 16.41 5.67 11.13
CA SER A 342 16.57 6.81 12.01
C SER A 342 15.23 7.11 12.65
N PHE A 343 15.23 7.55 13.89
CA PHE A 343 14.00 7.92 14.57
C PHE A 343 14.26 9.00 15.59
N LYS A 344 13.21 9.76 15.90
CA LYS A 344 13.25 10.79 16.93
C LYS A 344 12.32 10.43 18.06
N TYR A 345 12.82 10.52 19.28
CA TYR A 345 12.07 10.22 20.49
C TYR A 345 12.36 11.29 21.54
N LYS A 346 11.30 11.96 22.02
CA LYS A 346 11.38 13.07 22.99
C LYS A 346 12.38 14.15 22.55
N GLY A 347 12.40 14.47 21.26
CA GLY A 347 13.29 15.49 20.69
C GLY A 347 14.71 15.04 20.35
N THR A 348 15.14 13.83 20.75
CA THR A 348 16.47 13.31 20.43
C THR A 348 16.44 12.40 19.21
N THR A 349 17.34 12.63 18.25
CA THR A 349 17.46 11.81 17.03
C THR A 349 18.45 10.67 17.21
N TYR A 350 18.00 9.47 16.84
CA TYR A 350 18.74 8.22 16.86
C TYR A 350 18.94 7.72 15.44
N ASN A 351 20.13 7.17 15.17
CA ASN A 351 20.48 6.58 13.90
C ASN A 351 21.03 5.18 14.19
N VAL A 352 20.49 4.15 13.55
CA VAL A 352 20.90 2.76 13.72
C VAL A 352 21.25 2.19 12.36
N ARG A 353 22.53 1.88 12.16
CA ARG A 353 23.01 1.17 10.97
C ARG A 353 22.95 -0.33 11.21
N TYR A 354 22.40 -1.05 10.25
CA TYR A 354 22.32 -2.49 10.30
C TYR A 354 22.41 -3.06 8.88
N LYS A 355 22.68 -4.36 8.83
CA LYS A 355 22.60 -5.14 7.60
C LYS A 355 21.51 -6.18 7.84
N ASP A 356 20.49 -6.19 7.00
CA ASP A 356 19.49 -7.28 6.94
C ASP A 356 18.55 -7.44 8.16
N PHE A 357 18.21 -6.38 8.90
CA PHE A 357 17.21 -6.49 9.98
C PHE A 357 15.80 -6.68 9.42
N SER A 358 15.09 -7.64 10.01
CA SER A 358 13.64 -7.75 9.96
C SER A 358 12.96 -6.56 10.65
N GLU A 359 11.68 -6.31 10.35
CA GLU A 359 10.91 -5.28 11.04
C GLU A 359 10.83 -5.51 12.55
N ASP A 360 10.79 -6.77 13.02
CA ASP A 360 10.80 -7.09 14.45
C ASP A 360 12.09 -6.65 15.13
N GLU A 361 13.23 -6.89 14.50
CA GLU A 361 14.53 -6.46 15.02
C GLU A 361 14.66 -4.94 15.05
N LYS A 362 14.16 -4.23 14.04
CA LYS A 362 14.15 -2.76 14.04
C LYS A 362 13.34 -2.20 15.21
N PHE A 363 12.12 -2.71 15.43
CA PHE A 363 11.28 -2.24 16.53
C PHE A 363 11.77 -2.69 17.91
N LYS A 364 12.44 -3.85 18.01
CA LYS A 364 13.17 -4.26 19.22
C LYS A 364 14.32 -3.29 19.52
N ALA A 365 15.11 -2.92 18.52
CA ALA A 365 16.20 -1.95 18.65
C ALA A 365 15.67 -0.57 19.07
N ILE A 366 14.57 -0.09 18.47
CA ILE A 366 13.89 1.15 18.90
C ILE A 366 13.53 1.08 20.38
N GLN A 367 12.96 -0.04 20.84
CA GLN A 367 12.55 -0.15 22.22
C GLN A 367 13.74 -0.24 23.20
N ASN A 368 14.83 -0.90 22.80
CA ASN A 368 16.08 -0.87 23.55
C ASN A 368 16.64 0.55 23.66
N VAL A 369 16.66 1.32 22.57
CA VAL A 369 17.12 2.72 22.59
C VAL A 369 16.20 3.61 23.40
N LYS A 370 14.88 3.39 23.39
CA LYS A 370 13.96 4.10 24.29
C LYS A 370 14.28 3.83 25.76
N ASN A 371 14.57 2.57 26.10
CA ASN A 371 15.03 2.21 27.45
C ASN A 371 16.38 2.88 27.77
N ILE A 372 17.27 3.03 26.78
CA ILE A 372 18.54 3.77 26.93
C ILE A 372 18.30 5.26 27.17
N HIS A 373 17.39 5.90 26.42
CA HIS A 373 17.07 7.32 26.56
C HIS A 373 16.59 7.66 27.98
N GLU A 374 15.89 6.75 28.66
CA GLU A 374 15.53 6.92 30.07
C GLU A 374 16.72 6.81 31.03
N LEU A 375 17.86 6.30 30.56
CA LEU A 375 19.07 6.07 31.34
C LEU A 375 20.19 7.08 31.08
N VAL A 376 20.26 7.69 29.88
CA VAL A 376 21.37 8.53 29.38
C VAL A 376 20.85 9.81 28.71
N ASP A 377 21.66 10.87 28.72
CA ASP A 377 21.29 12.21 28.24
C ASP A 377 21.33 12.33 26.69
N GLU A 378 22.26 11.64 26.04
CA GLU A 378 22.41 11.58 24.57
C GLU A 378 22.87 10.17 24.16
N TYR A 379 22.48 9.64 22.98
CA TYR A 379 23.01 8.37 22.45
C TYR A 379 23.12 8.40 20.91
N LYS A 380 24.22 7.86 20.37
CA LYS A 380 24.53 7.73 18.94
C LYS A 380 25.11 6.35 18.68
N ASP A 381 24.70 5.69 17.60
CA ASP A 381 25.19 4.36 17.23
C ASP A 381 25.65 4.35 15.76
N HIS A 382 26.84 3.82 15.52
CA HIS A 382 27.43 3.68 14.20
C HIS A 382 27.76 2.21 13.87
N GLY A 383 27.23 1.26 14.65
CA GLY A 383 27.43 -0.19 14.52
C GLY A 383 28.72 -0.66 15.17
N TRP A 384 29.86 -0.10 14.74
CA TRP A 384 31.20 -0.42 15.27
C TRP A 384 31.64 0.49 16.43
N ILE A 385 30.89 1.55 16.68
CA ILE A 385 31.07 2.45 17.81
C ILE A 385 29.69 2.96 18.23
N PHE A 386 29.42 2.97 19.53
CA PHE A 386 28.29 3.71 20.09
C PHE A 386 28.80 4.72 21.12
N SER A 387 28.12 5.85 21.16
CA SER A 387 28.50 6.99 21.99
C SER A 387 27.30 7.44 22.79
N PHE A 388 27.48 7.77 24.07
CA PHE A 388 26.40 8.30 24.89
C PHE A 388 26.88 9.29 25.93
N LYS A 389 26.01 10.21 26.35
CA LYS A 389 26.30 11.16 27.42
C LYS A 389 25.54 10.77 28.68
N TYR A 390 26.20 10.74 29.82
CA TYR A 390 25.56 10.45 31.10
C TYR A 390 26.17 11.32 32.20
N LYS A 391 25.32 12.08 32.91
CA LYS A 391 25.73 13.04 33.95
C LYS A 391 26.84 13.98 33.44
N GLY A 392 26.69 14.49 32.23
CA GLY A 392 27.66 15.40 31.60
C GLY A 392 28.86 14.73 30.93
N THR A 393 29.19 13.46 31.23
CA THR A 393 30.35 12.76 30.65
C THR A 393 29.98 12.05 29.34
N THR A 394 30.81 12.19 28.32
CA THR A 394 30.65 11.47 27.05
C THR A 394 31.41 10.15 27.08
N TYR A 395 30.75 9.05 26.75
CA TYR A 395 31.31 7.71 26.61
C TYR A 395 31.32 7.33 25.14
N ASN A 396 32.46 6.86 24.62
CA ASN A 396 32.65 6.36 23.26
C ASN A 396 33.11 4.91 23.33
N VAL A 397 32.23 3.96 23.01
CA VAL A 397 32.53 2.53 23.08
C VAL A 397 32.72 1.99 21.67
N ARG A 398 33.95 1.60 21.32
CA ARG A 398 34.22 0.84 20.09
C ARG A 398 34.06 -0.64 20.39
N CYS A 399 33.14 -1.27 19.70
CA CYS A 399 32.83 -2.67 19.83
C CYS A 399 32.54 -3.25 18.44
N LYS A 400 32.93 -4.50 18.23
CA LYS A 400 32.63 -5.25 17.00
C LYS A 400 31.60 -6.31 17.36
N ASP A 401 30.59 -6.48 16.51
CA ASP A 401 29.59 -7.56 16.61
C ASP A 401 28.79 -7.61 17.93
N PHE A 402 28.52 -6.45 18.54
CA PHE A 402 27.59 -6.32 19.66
C PHE A 402 26.15 -6.30 19.15
N SER A 403 25.31 -7.19 19.68
CA SER A 403 23.86 -7.08 19.57
C SER A 403 23.32 -5.88 20.35
N GLU A 404 22.10 -5.42 20.05
CA GLU A 404 21.48 -4.31 20.78
C GLU A 404 21.28 -4.61 22.27
N ASP A 405 20.97 -5.86 22.63
CA ASP A 405 20.83 -6.28 24.03
C ASP A 405 22.18 -6.20 24.75
N GLU A 406 23.28 -6.50 24.05
CA GLU A 406 24.64 -6.38 24.59
C GLU A 406 25.06 -4.92 24.76
N LYS A 407 24.78 -4.05 23.78
CA LYS A 407 25.02 -2.61 23.91
C LYS A 407 24.26 -2.05 25.10
N PHE A 408 22.98 -2.41 25.25
CA PHE A 408 22.15 -1.98 26.37
C PHE A 408 22.70 -2.43 27.71
N GLN A 409 23.08 -3.71 27.83
CA GLN A 409 23.67 -4.23 29.06
C GLN A 409 25.02 -3.54 29.37
N PHE A 410 25.83 -3.27 28.35
CA PHE A 410 27.11 -2.58 28.50
C PHE A 410 26.94 -1.13 28.99
N ILE A 411 25.92 -0.42 28.49
CA ILE A 411 25.58 0.93 28.96
C ILE A 411 25.16 0.88 30.44
N LYS A 412 24.37 -0.11 30.85
CA LYS A 412 24.02 -0.31 32.27
C LYS A 412 25.25 -0.56 33.13
N ASP A 413 26.16 -1.41 32.67
CA ASP A 413 27.40 -1.71 33.39
C ASP A 413 28.28 -0.45 33.55
N ILE A 414 28.41 0.38 32.49
CA ILE A 414 29.10 1.69 32.57
C ILE A 414 28.39 2.63 33.56
N LYS A 415 27.06 2.71 33.50
CA LYS A 415 26.27 3.57 34.39
C LYS A 415 26.43 3.19 35.85
N ASN A 416 26.39 1.90 36.16
CA ASN A 416 26.63 1.37 37.51
C ASN A 416 28.06 1.66 37.99
N SER A 417 29.00 1.77 37.05
CA SER A 417 30.41 2.05 37.31
C SER A 417 30.78 3.54 37.22
N HIS A 418 29.82 4.42 36.93
CA HIS A 418 30.08 5.83 36.61
C HIS A 418 30.85 6.56 37.71
N GLU A 419 30.41 6.44 38.96
CA GLU A 419 31.04 7.13 40.10
C GLU A 419 32.49 6.67 40.29
N SER A 420 32.76 5.36 40.12
CA SER A 420 34.11 4.81 40.17
C SER A 420 34.99 5.33 39.02
N LEU A 421 34.45 5.37 37.80
CA LEU A 421 35.16 5.87 36.62
C LEU A 421 35.50 7.36 36.76
N VAL A 422 34.57 8.18 37.24
CA VAL A 422 34.77 9.62 37.45
C VAL A 422 35.71 9.90 38.62
N SER A 423 35.64 9.12 39.70
CA SER A 423 36.57 9.22 40.83
C SER A 423 38.02 8.97 40.42
N GLU A 424 38.25 7.99 39.54
CA GLU A 424 39.60 7.69 39.02
C GLU A 424 40.14 8.78 38.07
N CYS A 425 39.26 9.67 37.64
CA CYS A 425 39.55 10.86 36.84
C CYS A 425 39.62 12.13 37.71
N ASP A 426 39.97 12.01 39.00
CA ASP A 426 40.06 13.12 39.98
C ASP A 426 38.78 13.94 40.13
N GLY A 427 37.61 13.33 39.90
CA GLY A 427 36.32 14.03 39.95
C GLY A 427 36.09 15.00 38.78
N LEU A 428 36.86 14.88 37.69
CA LEU A 428 36.76 15.73 36.50
C LEU A 428 35.62 15.31 35.54
N GLY A 429 34.64 14.54 35.99
CA GLY A 429 33.46 14.19 35.21
C GLY A 429 32.59 15.42 34.98
N ASN A 430 32.83 16.13 33.88
CA ASN A 430 32.06 17.29 33.46
C ASN A 430 31.78 17.22 31.96
N GLU A 431 31.16 18.27 31.43
CA GLU A 431 30.68 18.38 30.05
C GLU A 431 31.78 18.19 28.98
N ASN A 432 33.05 18.37 29.34
CA ASN A 432 34.22 18.31 28.46
C ASN A 432 35.06 17.04 28.65
N THR A 433 34.51 16.05 29.34
CA THR A 433 35.15 14.75 29.56
C THR A 433 34.64 13.71 28.57
N VAL A 434 35.58 13.04 27.90
CA VAL A 434 35.34 11.92 26.99
C VAL A 434 36.06 10.67 27.51
N LEU A 435 35.30 9.60 27.76
CA LEU A 435 35.84 8.27 28.04
C LEU A 435 35.75 7.42 26.77
N SER A 436 36.87 6.96 26.23
CA SER A 436 36.92 6.04 25.10
C SER A 436 37.20 4.62 25.60
N ILE A 437 36.32 3.68 25.26
CA ILE A 437 36.35 2.27 25.68
C ILE A 437 36.50 1.42 24.43
N HIS A 438 37.52 0.58 24.36
CA HIS A 438 37.70 -0.39 23.29
C HIS A 438 37.37 -1.78 23.81
N VAL A 439 36.54 -2.50 23.07
CA VAL A 439 36.15 -3.86 23.35
C VAL A 439 36.73 -4.78 22.26
N ASP A 440 37.30 -5.91 22.67
CA ASP A 440 37.83 -6.92 21.75
C ASP A 440 36.76 -7.90 21.23
N GLU A 441 37.19 -8.86 20.42
CA GLU A 441 36.32 -9.86 19.79
C GLU A 441 35.72 -10.86 20.79
N ASN A 442 36.31 -11.00 21.98
CA ASN A 442 35.74 -11.78 23.09
C ASN A 442 34.71 -10.98 23.89
N LYS A 443 34.37 -9.77 23.40
CA LYS A 443 33.50 -8.80 24.06
C LYS A 443 34.07 -8.30 25.38
N GLU A 444 35.38 -8.41 25.62
CA GLU A 444 36.05 -7.91 26.82
C GLU A 444 36.64 -6.52 26.60
N ILE A 445 36.75 -5.73 27.67
CA ILE A 445 37.37 -4.41 27.57
C ILE A 445 38.86 -4.60 27.33
N SER A 446 39.33 -4.17 26.16
CA SER A 446 40.73 -4.23 25.78
C SER A 446 41.49 -2.97 26.16
N GLN A 447 40.86 -1.79 26.14
CA GLN A 447 41.47 -0.52 26.54
C GLN A 447 40.42 0.47 27.04
N MET A 448 40.79 1.33 27.99
CA MET A 448 40.00 2.50 28.38
C MET A 448 40.88 3.73 28.52
N TYR A 449 40.42 4.84 27.96
CA TYR A 449 41.10 6.12 27.99
C TYR A 449 40.16 7.21 28.44
N PHE A 450 40.64 8.06 29.33
CA PHE A 450 40.02 9.31 29.71
C PHE A 450 40.73 10.46 28.98
N GLN A 451 39.94 11.35 28.40
CA GLN A 451 40.41 12.60 27.82
C GLN A 451 39.57 13.77 28.33
N ASN A 452 40.21 14.83 28.81
CA ASN A 452 39.56 16.09 29.14
C ASN A 452 40.23 17.23 28.37
N SER A 453 39.48 17.87 27.47
CA SER A 453 40.02 18.88 26.55
C SER A 453 40.42 20.18 27.25
N ASP A 454 39.69 20.58 28.30
CA ASP A 454 39.97 21.83 29.03
C ASP A 454 41.29 21.77 29.78
N LYS A 455 41.59 20.60 30.34
CA LYS A 455 42.79 20.38 31.14
C LYS A 455 43.93 19.74 30.34
N ASN A 456 43.69 19.41 29.07
CA ASN A 456 44.64 18.74 28.19
C ASN A 456 45.18 17.42 28.79
N ILE A 457 44.33 16.69 29.52
CA ILE A 457 44.69 15.46 30.23
C ILE A 457 44.29 14.25 29.38
N PHE A 458 45.20 13.28 29.27
CA PHE A 458 44.97 11.96 28.70
C PHE A 458 45.49 10.89 29.67
N LYS A 459 44.63 9.98 30.14
CA LYS A 459 44.98 8.93 31.10
C LYS A 459 44.39 7.59 30.65
N GLN A 460 45.19 6.53 30.70
CA GLN A 460 44.68 5.16 30.54
C GLN A 460 44.08 4.69 31.87
N LEU A 461 42.87 4.15 31.83
CA LEU A 461 42.14 3.67 33.00
C LEU A 461 42.26 2.14 33.12
N ASP A 462 42.10 1.64 34.36
CA ASP A 462 42.04 0.21 34.63
C ASP A 462 40.74 -0.37 34.04
N LYS A 463 40.88 -1.46 33.29
CA LYS A 463 39.78 -2.12 32.59
C LYS A 463 38.77 -2.76 33.55
N THR A 464 39.20 -3.08 34.77
CA THR A 464 38.38 -3.70 35.83
C THR A 464 37.38 -2.74 36.48
N LEU A 465 37.49 -1.43 36.20
CA LEU A 465 36.59 -0.40 36.75
C LEU A 465 35.15 -0.56 36.28
N ILE A 466 34.92 -1.23 35.14
CA ILE A 466 33.57 -1.61 34.70
C ILE A 466 33.31 -3.04 35.13
N SER A 467 32.53 -3.21 36.20
CA SER A 467 32.08 -4.54 36.62
C SER A 467 30.99 -5.02 35.66
N ARG A 468 31.32 -6.01 34.83
CA ARG A 468 30.34 -6.63 33.94
C ARG A 468 29.38 -7.51 34.73
N SER A 469 28.09 -7.33 34.50
CA SER A 469 27.07 -8.24 35.02
C SER A 469 27.25 -9.60 34.33
N LYS A 470 27.61 -10.65 35.06
CA LYS A 470 27.54 -12.03 34.51
C LYS A 470 26.10 -12.29 34.07
N SER A 471 25.91 -12.82 32.86
CA SER A 471 24.61 -13.28 32.40
C SER A 471 24.03 -14.27 33.42
N LYS A 472 22.71 -14.26 33.59
CA LYS A 472 21.97 -15.05 34.60
C LYS A 472 22.18 -16.58 34.52
N GLU A 473 22.92 -17.10 33.54
CA GLU A 473 23.19 -18.53 33.37
C GLU A 473 24.29 -19.08 34.30
N GLU A 474 25.15 -18.26 34.89
CA GLU A 474 26.26 -18.78 35.73
C GLU A 474 25.97 -18.83 37.25
N ALA A 475 24.77 -18.43 37.70
CA ALA A 475 24.48 -18.32 39.13
C ALA A 475 23.83 -19.56 39.78
N SER A 476 23.56 -20.64 39.02
CA SER A 476 22.84 -21.83 39.52
C SER A 476 23.66 -23.12 39.60
N GLU A 477 24.99 -23.08 39.46
CA GLU A 477 25.83 -24.24 39.77
C GLU A 477 26.12 -24.32 41.28
N ASN A 478 25.09 -24.63 42.08
CA ASN A 478 25.23 -25.32 43.38
C ASN A 478 23.84 -25.53 44.00
N ARG A 479 23.06 -26.44 43.41
CA ARG A 479 22.05 -27.25 44.13
C ARG A 479 21.65 -28.43 43.24
N THR A 480 21.93 -29.61 43.76
CA THR A 480 21.57 -30.94 43.23
C THR A 480 20.06 -31.12 43.08
N ASN A 481 19.59 -31.22 41.83
CA ASN A 481 18.68 -32.26 41.27
C ASN A 481 18.20 -31.81 39.87
N PRO A 482 18.24 -32.67 38.84
CA PRO A 482 17.69 -32.35 37.53
C PRO A 482 16.25 -32.84 37.43
N GLU A 483 15.32 -31.93 37.14
CA GLU A 483 14.13 -32.21 36.34
C GLU A 483 14.04 -31.14 35.23
N PRO A 484 13.58 -31.48 34.01
CA PRO A 484 13.87 -30.70 32.83
C PRO A 484 12.66 -29.88 32.38
N GLU A 485 12.77 -28.56 32.38
CA GLU A 485 11.95 -27.71 31.52
C GLU A 485 12.79 -26.51 31.04
N GLU A 486 13.39 -26.65 29.86
CA GLU A 486 13.73 -25.50 29.01
C GLU A 486 13.03 -25.67 27.66
N GLU A 487 12.12 -24.75 27.40
CA GLU A 487 11.49 -24.50 26.11
C GLU A 487 12.54 -24.13 25.06
N GLN A 488 12.40 -24.72 23.88
CA GLN A 488 13.32 -24.66 22.75
C GLN A 488 13.53 -23.24 22.23
N LYS A 489 14.73 -22.67 22.45
CA LYS A 489 15.33 -21.70 21.52
C LYS A 489 15.70 -22.45 20.24
N GLY A 490 15.30 -21.91 19.08
CA GLY A 490 15.64 -22.46 17.76
C GLY A 490 17.16 -22.59 17.60
N ASP A 491 17.58 -23.77 17.13
CA ASP A 491 18.99 -24.11 16.97
C ASP A 491 19.54 -23.52 15.67
N ASP A 492 20.40 -22.52 15.76
CA ASP A 492 21.14 -21.97 14.60
C ASP A 492 22.05 -23.05 13.99
N TYR A 493 21.68 -23.59 12.84
CA TYR A 493 22.53 -24.42 11.99
C TYR A 493 22.55 -23.86 10.56
N THR A 494 23.63 -24.14 9.82
CA THR A 494 23.79 -23.75 8.42
C THR A 494 23.75 -25.01 7.56
N GLU A 495 22.94 -25.03 6.49
CA GLU A 495 22.86 -26.16 5.55
C GLU A 495 23.32 -25.76 4.16
N PHE A 496 24.22 -26.55 3.58
CA PHE A 496 24.65 -26.40 2.20
C PHE A 496 24.81 -27.77 1.54
N THR A 497 24.03 -28.04 0.48
CA THR A 497 24.18 -29.24 -0.37
C THR A 497 24.25 -30.58 0.39
N GLY A 498 23.29 -30.85 1.28
CA GLY A 498 23.25 -32.11 2.02
C GLY A 498 24.31 -32.23 3.13
N VAL A 499 24.84 -31.09 3.58
CA VAL A 499 25.74 -30.96 4.72
C VAL A 499 25.11 -29.99 5.72
N LEU A 500 24.94 -30.44 6.97
CA LEU A 500 24.42 -29.64 8.08
C LEU A 500 25.57 -29.30 9.03
N GLN A 501 25.82 -28.01 9.25
CA GLN A 501 26.90 -27.51 10.10
C GLN A 501 26.35 -26.70 11.26
N PHE A 502 26.83 -27.00 12.47
CA PHE A 502 26.51 -26.20 13.65
C PHE A 502 27.66 -26.22 14.65
N LYS A 503 27.69 -25.23 15.53
CA LYS A 503 28.68 -25.12 16.61
C LYS A 503 27.98 -25.27 17.95
N TYR A 504 28.45 -26.20 18.78
CA TYR A 504 27.89 -26.43 20.11
C TYR A 504 28.98 -26.55 21.17
N LYS A 505 28.85 -25.77 22.24
CA LYS A 505 29.85 -25.63 23.33
C LYS A 505 31.30 -25.53 22.79
N GLY A 506 31.50 -24.69 21.76
CA GLY A 506 32.83 -24.45 21.17
C GLY A 506 33.36 -25.54 20.23
N THR A 507 32.59 -26.61 19.95
CA THR A 507 32.98 -27.67 19.00
C THR A 507 32.17 -27.58 17.71
N ASN A 508 32.85 -27.72 16.57
CA ASN A 508 32.23 -27.72 15.25
C ASN A 508 31.73 -29.13 14.89
N TYR A 509 30.50 -29.22 14.40
CA TYR A 509 29.88 -30.44 13.92
C TYR A 509 29.53 -30.29 12.45
N ASP A 510 29.88 -31.30 11.65
CA ASP A 510 29.58 -31.37 10.22
C ASP A 510 28.87 -32.70 9.94
N ILE A 511 27.60 -32.64 9.56
CA ILE A 511 26.78 -33.82 9.27
C ILE A 511 26.58 -33.90 7.76
N GLN A 512 27.22 -34.88 7.14
CA GLN A 512 27.06 -35.19 5.73
C GLN A 512 25.93 -36.19 5.55
N HIS A 513 24.75 -35.69 5.22
CA HIS A 513 23.54 -36.49 5.02
C HIS A 513 23.14 -36.64 3.55
N ARG A 514 23.76 -35.92 2.61
CA ARG A 514 23.52 -36.06 1.15
C ARG A 514 22.02 -36.04 0.75
N GLY A 515 21.19 -35.30 1.49
CA GLY A 515 19.74 -35.21 1.25
C GLY A 515 18.88 -36.28 1.95
N TYR A 516 19.45 -37.19 2.75
CA TYR A 516 18.69 -38.22 3.47
C TYR A 516 17.91 -37.69 4.69
N LEU A 517 18.41 -36.63 5.34
CA LEU A 517 17.67 -35.83 6.32
C LEU A 517 16.93 -34.68 5.60
N SER A 518 15.71 -34.95 5.12
CA SER A 518 14.94 -33.99 4.31
C SER A 518 13.93 -33.17 5.13
N ALA A 519 13.41 -33.71 6.23
CA ALA A 519 12.46 -33.01 7.10
C ALA A 519 13.18 -32.20 8.20
N GLU A 520 12.67 -31.00 8.48
CA GLU A 520 13.23 -30.09 9.49
C GLU A 520 13.24 -30.71 10.89
N GLU A 521 12.17 -31.42 11.24
CA GLU A 521 12.03 -32.14 12.51
C GLU A 521 13.10 -33.23 12.67
N GLU A 522 13.49 -33.91 11.59
CA GLU A 522 14.54 -34.93 11.61
C GLU A 522 15.92 -34.31 11.81
N LYS A 523 16.19 -33.16 11.17
CA LYS A 523 17.43 -32.41 11.35
C LYS A 523 17.57 -31.91 12.78
N LEU A 524 16.51 -31.32 13.33
CA LEU A 524 16.47 -30.84 14.71
C LEU A 524 16.63 -31.98 15.72
N GLN A 525 15.98 -33.12 15.48
CA GLN A 525 16.14 -34.29 16.33
C GLN A 525 17.56 -34.87 16.26
N PHE A 526 18.20 -34.85 15.09
CA PHE A 526 19.57 -35.31 14.91
C PHE A 526 20.58 -34.39 15.62
N ILE A 527 20.39 -33.07 15.53
CA ILE A 527 21.16 -32.07 16.29
C ILE A 527 21.00 -32.32 17.80
N LYS A 528 19.77 -32.56 18.26
CA LYS A 528 19.48 -32.86 19.66
C LYS A 528 20.19 -34.13 20.15
N ASP A 529 20.17 -35.22 19.36
CA ASP A 529 20.88 -36.46 19.69
C ASP A 529 22.40 -36.24 19.82
N ILE A 530 23.00 -35.40 18.96
CA ILE A 530 24.42 -35.02 19.05
C ILE A 530 24.71 -34.15 20.28
N LYS A 531 23.86 -33.16 20.56
CA LYS A 531 24.01 -32.29 21.74
C LYS A 531 23.94 -33.09 23.05
N ASN A 532 23.02 -34.06 23.13
CA ASN A 532 22.90 -34.97 24.26
C ASN A 532 24.12 -35.87 24.42
N SER A 533 24.78 -36.18 23.31
CA SER A 533 25.96 -37.05 23.26
C SER A 533 27.29 -36.27 23.33
N HIS A 534 27.23 -34.94 23.49
CA HIS A 534 28.39 -34.04 23.39
C HIS A 534 29.51 -34.42 24.35
N GLU A 535 29.20 -34.66 25.63
CA GLU A 535 30.22 -34.97 26.64
C GLU A 535 30.95 -36.29 26.33
N SER A 536 30.25 -37.30 25.80
CA SER A 536 30.85 -38.56 25.34
C SER A 536 31.79 -38.33 24.14
N LEU A 537 31.38 -37.49 23.18
CA LEU A 537 32.18 -37.15 22.01
C LEU A 537 33.44 -36.35 22.39
N ILE A 538 33.34 -35.42 23.33
CA ILE A 538 34.48 -34.63 23.81
C ILE A 538 35.42 -35.47 24.67
N SER A 539 34.90 -36.37 25.51
CA SER A 539 35.72 -37.29 26.30
C SER A 539 36.58 -38.19 25.40
N GLU A 540 35.99 -38.79 24.36
CA GLU A 540 36.77 -39.61 23.42
C GLU A 540 37.74 -38.75 22.59
N ARG A 541 37.35 -37.53 22.21
CA ARG A 541 38.25 -36.55 21.58
C ARG A 541 39.44 -36.19 22.46
N TYR A 542 39.25 -35.97 23.76
CA TYR A 542 40.31 -35.66 24.71
C TYR A 542 41.28 -36.83 24.86
N ARG A 543 40.75 -38.06 24.91
CA ARG A 543 41.54 -39.30 24.91
C ARG A 543 42.38 -39.46 23.65
N LEU A 544 41.82 -39.10 22.49
CA LEU A 544 42.47 -39.29 21.19
C LEU A 544 43.44 -38.16 20.80
N ASN A 545 43.37 -36.97 21.43
CA ASN A 545 44.19 -35.79 21.12
C ASN A 545 45.27 -35.47 22.17
N GLU A 546 45.69 -36.46 22.97
CA GLU A 546 46.75 -36.36 23.98
C GLU A 546 46.56 -35.15 24.95
N GLY A 547 45.33 -34.88 25.36
CA GLY A 547 45.03 -33.86 26.38
C GLY A 547 45.02 -32.40 25.91
N SER A 548 44.91 -32.11 24.61
CA SER A 548 44.76 -30.75 24.08
C SER A 548 43.44 -30.60 23.29
N LEU A 549 42.69 -29.52 23.51
CA LEU A 549 41.49 -29.17 22.74
C LEU A 549 41.85 -28.01 21.78
N SER A 550 42.07 -28.31 20.50
CA SER A 550 42.19 -27.26 19.45
C SER A 550 40.81 -26.62 19.21
N GLN A 551 40.75 -25.30 19.03
CA GLN A 551 39.49 -24.58 18.78
C GLN A 551 38.91 -24.85 17.37
N ASP A 552 39.71 -25.35 16.44
CA ASP A 552 39.33 -25.56 15.03
C ASP A 552 38.99 -27.01 14.69
N ALA A 553 38.96 -27.89 15.71
CA ALA A 553 38.71 -29.29 15.47
C ALA A 553 37.21 -29.58 15.25
N THR A 554 36.93 -30.43 14.26
CA THR A 554 35.58 -30.72 13.76
C THR A 554 35.26 -32.20 13.90
N VAL A 555 34.05 -32.51 14.36
CA VAL A 555 33.48 -33.87 14.32
C VAL A 555 32.64 -34.00 13.07
N VAL A 556 33.03 -34.90 12.17
CA VAL A 556 32.34 -35.15 10.90
C VAL A 556 31.55 -36.44 11.01
N ILE A 557 30.26 -36.39 10.68
CA ILE A 557 29.29 -37.47 10.82
C ILE A 557 28.68 -37.76 9.45
N PHE A 558 28.74 -39.00 8.99
CA PHE A 558 28.07 -39.43 7.76
C PHE A 558 26.77 -40.15 8.09
N VAL A 559 25.69 -39.71 7.46
CA VAL A 559 24.37 -40.32 7.57
C VAL A 559 24.08 -41.10 6.28
N ASP A 560 23.58 -42.32 6.41
CA ASP A 560 23.17 -43.15 5.27
C ASP A 560 21.69 -42.97 4.89
N GLU A 561 21.26 -43.70 3.87
CA GLU A 561 19.90 -43.68 3.35
C GLU A 561 18.84 -44.18 4.35
N ASN A 562 19.24 -44.97 5.36
CA ASN A 562 18.36 -45.39 6.45
C ASN A 562 18.30 -44.36 7.59
N LYS A 563 18.89 -43.17 7.36
CA LYS A 563 19.02 -42.08 8.33
C LYS A 563 19.89 -42.47 9.53
N GLU A 564 20.69 -43.53 9.44
CA GLU A 564 21.59 -43.96 10.51
C GLU A 564 23.00 -43.37 10.35
N ILE A 565 23.74 -43.32 11.46
CA ILE A 565 25.15 -42.94 11.42
C ILE A 565 25.94 -44.09 10.81
N ASN A 566 26.45 -43.87 9.60
CA ASN A 566 27.30 -44.83 8.91
C ASN A 566 28.71 -44.78 9.50
N GLN A 567 29.30 -43.59 9.57
CA GLN A 567 30.67 -43.37 10.01
C GLN A 567 30.81 -42.01 10.68
N MET A 568 31.76 -41.88 11.60
CA MET A 568 32.08 -40.61 12.25
C MET A 568 33.57 -40.51 12.50
N TYR A 569 34.15 -39.34 12.29
CA TYR A 569 35.55 -39.10 12.60
C TYR A 569 35.78 -37.73 13.22
N PHE A 570 36.91 -37.64 13.90
CA PHE A 570 37.45 -36.41 14.42
C PHE A 570 38.57 -35.90 13.49
N HIS A 571 38.48 -34.63 13.09
CA HIS A 571 39.51 -33.95 12.31
C HIS A 571 40.05 -32.73 13.08
N ASN A 572 41.37 -32.71 13.26
CA ASN A 572 42.08 -31.57 13.83
C ASN A 572 43.05 -31.02 12.77
N PRO A 573 42.74 -29.87 12.14
CA PRO A 573 43.57 -29.29 11.10
C PRO A 573 44.94 -28.84 11.63
N ASP A 574 45.01 -28.34 12.87
CA ASP A 574 46.26 -27.82 13.48
C ASP A 574 47.33 -28.88 13.67
N LYS A 575 46.91 -30.14 13.86
CA LYS A 575 47.80 -31.30 14.03
C LYS A 575 47.80 -32.21 12.81
N ASN A 576 47.10 -31.84 11.73
CA ASN A 576 46.84 -32.66 10.55
C ASN A 576 46.42 -34.11 10.92
N MET A 577 45.56 -34.23 11.93
CA MET A 577 45.19 -35.51 12.54
C MET A 577 43.76 -35.89 12.15
N PHE A 578 43.57 -37.17 11.82
CA PHE A 578 42.28 -37.78 11.54
C PHE A 578 42.15 -39.08 12.35
N LYS A 579 41.05 -39.24 13.10
CA LYS A 579 40.78 -40.48 13.84
C LYS A 579 39.30 -40.85 13.77
N TRP A 580 39.02 -42.11 13.43
CA TRP A 580 37.67 -42.66 13.45
C TRP A 580 37.13 -42.73 14.88
N LEU A 581 35.87 -42.37 15.05
CA LEU A 581 35.13 -42.46 16.29
C LEU A 581 34.14 -43.62 16.23
N ASP A 582 33.85 -44.22 17.38
CA ASP A 582 32.78 -45.21 17.48
C ASP A 582 31.43 -44.51 17.28
N LYS A 583 30.64 -44.98 16.32
CA LYS A 583 29.32 -44.41 16.03
C LYS A 583 28.32 -44.58 17.19
N THR A 584 28.55 -45.53 18.09
CA THR A 584 27.72 -45.76 19.29
C THR A 584 27.86 -44.65 20.34
N LEU A 585 28.81 -43.73 20.16
CA LEU A 585 28.95 -42.53 21.01
C LEU A 585 27.75 -41.58 20.89
N ILE A 586 26.99 -41.65 19.79
CA ILE A 586 25.74 -40.90 19.63
C ILE A 586 24.57 -41.86 19.84
N SER A 587 23.83 -41.66 20.92
CA SER A 587 22.62 -42.43 21.19
C SER A 587 21.43 -41.79 20.48
N ARG A 588 20.87 -42.48 19.48
CA ARG A 588 19.67 -42.02 18.78
C ARG A 588 18.40 -42.31 19.59
N SER A 589 17.53 -41.33 19.70
CA SER A 589 16.19 -41.53 20.25
C SER A 589 15.26 -42.09 19.15
N LYS A 590 14.63 -43.24 19.39
CA LYS A 590 13.68 -43.83 18.43
C LYS A 590 12.43 -42.95 18.33
N SER A 591 11.98 -42.69 17.11
CA SER A 591 10.70 -42.03 16.85
C SER A 591 9.54 -42.87 17.40
N LYS A 592 8.50 -42.19 17.87
CA LYS A 592 7.35 -42.78 18.57
C LYS A 592 6.37 -43.52 17.65
N GLU A 593 6.67 -43.66 16.36
CA GLU A 593 5.77 -44.22 15.33
C GLU A 593 6.05 -45.68 14.93
N ASP A 594 7.08 -46.35 15.47
CA ASP A 594 7.43 -47.73 15.12
C ASP A 594 7.06 -48.79 16.19
N VAL A 595 6.10 -48.50 17.09
CA VAL A 595 5.64 -49.47 18.11
C VAL A 595 4.34 -50.18 17.72
N ASP A 596 3.57 -49.66 16.76
CA ASP A 596 2.29 -50.24 16.36
C ASP A 596 2.33 -50.81 14.93
N ASN A 597 3.10 -51.88 14.70
CA ASN A 597 2.92 -52.75 13.52
C ASN A 597 3.71 -54.07 13.62
N ALA A 598 3.45 -54.92 14.63
CA ALA A 598 3.75 -56.36 14.55
C ALA A 598 3.10 -57.19 15.68
N ALA A 599 1.81 -57.52 15.56
CA ALA A 599 1.25 -58.86 15.89
C ALA A 599 -0.27 -58.85 15.72
N GLY A 600 -0.78 -59.64 14.77
CA GLY A 600 -2.20 -59.71 14.44
C GLY A 600 -3.00 -60.82 15.14
N LYS A 601 -4.31 -60.69 14.91
CA LYS A 601 -5.44 -61.65 15.02
C LYS A 601 -6.19 -61.75 16.36
N GLU A 602 -7.40 -61.16 16.33
CA GLU A 602 -8.67 -61.40 17.06
C GLU A 602 -8.96 -62.85 17.54
N PRO A 603 -9.93 -63.09 18.47
CA PRO A 603 -11.16 -62.29 18.72
C PRO A 603 -11.56 -62.01 20.20
N GLU A 604 -12.49 -61.05 20.36
CA GLU A 604 -13.32 -60.73 21.55
C GLU A 604 -14.26 -61.89 22.01
N PRO A 605 -15.04 -61.81 23.13
CA PRO A 605 -15.32 -60.68 24.07
C PRO A 605 -15.32 -61.05 25.58
N GLU A 606 -15.40 -60.05 26.48
CA GLU A 606 -16.41 -59.89 27.56
C GLU A 606 -15.98 -58.89 28.68
N SER A 607 -16.93 -58.01 29.01
CA SER A 607 -17.17 -57.18 30.21
C SER A 607 -16.17 -57.14 31.39
N ALA A 608 -15.87 -55.94 31.90
CA ALA A 608 -16.29 -55.42 33.23
C ALA A 608 -15.59 -54.08 33.58
N GLU A 609 -16.27 -53.34 34.48
CA GLU A 609 -15.92 -52.15 35.27
C GLU A 609 -14.45 -52.14 35.81
N GLU A 610 -13.78 -51.08 36.23
CA GLU A 610 -14.15 -49.82 36.89
C GLU A 610 -12.89 -48.92 37.01
N ASP A 611 -13.12 -47.60 37.15
CA ASP A 611 -12.33 -46.56 37.84
C ASP A 611 -10.83 -46.31 37.59
N THR A 612 -10.51 -45.05 37.20
CA THR A 612 -9.49 -44.27 37.92
C THR A 612 -9.65 -42.75 37.72
N GLN A 613 -9.39 -42.04 38.81
CA GLN A 613 -9.64 -40.63 39.10
C GLN A 613 -8.85 -39.62 38.25
N GLN A 614 -9.55 -38.52 37.98
CA GLN A 614 -9.06 -37.15 37.70
C GLN A 614 -8.17 -36.60 38.86
N PRO A 615 -7.28 -35.61 38.62
CA PRO A 615 -7.65 -34.21 38.35
C PRO A 615 -6.80 -33.54 37.24
N SER A 616 -7.20 -32.47 36.56
CA SER A 616 -7.46 -31.15 37.15
C SER A 616 -8.14 -30.18 36.16
N SER A 617 -9.01 -29.37 36.72
CA SER A 617 -10.05 -28.52 36.14
C SER A 617 -9.60 -27.12 35.70
N PHE A 618 -8.32 -26.92 35.40
CA PHE A 618 -7.80 -25.59 35.02
C PHE A 618 -7.91 -25.32 33.51
N LEU A 619 -7.68 -26.36 32.68
CA LEU A 619 -7.74 -26.23 31.22
C LEU A 619 -9.16 -26.24 30.67
N SER A 620 -10.12 -26.91 31.32
CA SER A 620 -11.51 -26.91 30.84
C SER A 620 -12.17 -25.54 30.99
N ASN A 621 -11.80 -24.76 32.03
CA ASN A 621 -12.34 -23.42 32.23
C ASN A 621 -11.82 -22.39 31.22
N ILE A 622 -10.58 -22.55 30.72
CA ILE A 622 -10.02 -21.67 29.69
C ILE A 622 -10.65 -21.97 28.33
N PHE A 623 -10.83 -23.25 27.97
CA PHE A 623 -11.51 -23.61 26.71
C PHE A 623 -13.01 -23.29 26.72
N SER A 624 -13.70 -23.39 27.86
CA SER A 624 -15.08 -22.93 27.99
C SER A 624 -15.22 -21.41 27.93
N ALA A 625 -14.27 -20.65 28.49
CA ALA A 625 -14.28 -19.18 28.39
C ALA A 625 -13.97 -18.69 26.97
N ILE A 626 -13.01 -19.32 26.27
CA ILE A 626 -12.67 -18.99 24.87
C ILE A 626 -13.83 -19.38 23.94
N LYS A 627 -14.47 -20.53 24.17
CA LYS A 627 -15.67 -20.93 23.40
C LYS A 627 -16.86 -20.02 23.66
N SER A 628 -17.07 -19.58 24.91
CA SER A 628 -18.10 -18.59 25.25
C SER A 628 -17.85 -17.22 24.60
N VAL A 629 -16.60 -16.79 24.43
CA VAL A 629 -16.25 -15.54 23.74
C VAL A 629 -16.44 -15.69 22.22
N ILE A 630 -16.06 -16.83 21.65
CA ILE A 630 -16.24 -17.12 20.22
C ILE A 630 -17.73 -17.28 19.84
N ASP A 631 -18.53 -17.91 20.70
CA ASP A 631 -19.98 -18.04 20.53
C ASP A 631 -20.70 -16.68 20.77
N SER A 632 -20.16 -15.82 21.65
CA SER A 632 -20.66 -14.45 21.84
C SER A 632 -20.30 -13.51 20.68
N ILE A 633 -19.18 -13.74 19.99
CA ILE A 633 -18.79 -13.00 18.79
C ILE A 633 -19.61 -13.50 17.58
N SER A 634 -19.83 -14.81 17.45
CA SER A 634 -20.66 -15.37 16.38
C SER A 634 -22.14 -15.00 16.50
N SER A 635 -22.66 -14.88 17.73
CA SER A 635 -24.02 -14.35 17.97
C SER A 635 -24.12 -12.84 17.77
N PHE A 636 -23.04 -12.07 18.02
CA PHE A 636 -22.97 -10.64 17.69
C PHE A 636 -22.97 -10.38 16.18
N PHE A 637 -22.27 -11.20 15.38
CA PHE A 637 -22.31 -11.13 13.92
C PHE A 637 -23.63 -11.62 13.31
N SER A 638 -24.28 -12.61 13.94
CA SER A 638 -25.63 -13.04 13.55
C SER A 638 -26.69 -11.98 13.89
N TRP A 639 -26.52 -11.21 14.95
CA TRP A 639 -27.37 -10.06 15.31
C TRP A 639 -27.13 -8.84 14.41
N LEU A 640 -25.89 -8.61 13.96
CA LEU A 640 -25.53 -7.53 13.01
C LEU A 640 -26.04 -7.79 11.58
N PHE A 641 -26.28 -9.04 11.19
CA PHE A 641 -26.57 -9.40 9.79
C PHE A 641 -27.75 -10.37 9.56
N GLY A 642 -28.68 -10.53 10.50
CA GLY A 642 -29.83 -11.41 10.25
C GLY A 642 -31.07 -11.22 11.15
N SER A 643 -32.16 -10.80 10.49
CA SER A 643 -33.59 -10.92 10.86
C SER A 643 -34.24 -9.80 11.69
N LYS A 644 -34.86 -8.84 11.00
CA LYS A 644 -36.28 -8.51 11.22
C LYS A 644 -36.88 -7.81 9.99
N GLU A 645 -37.70 -8.57 9.26
CA GLU A 645 -38.96 -8.11 8.66
C GLU A 645 -39.83 -7.48 9.79
N GLU A 646 -40.69 -6.48 9.62
CA GLU A 646 -41.49 -6.03 8.47
C GLU A 646 -42.07 -4.63 8.80
N GLU A 647 -42.10 -3.70 7.83
CA GLU A 647 -43.31 -2.93 7.41
C GLU A 647 -42.99 -1.87 6.32
N GLN A 648 -43.33 -2.24 5.07
CA GLN A 648 -43.86 -1.45 3.94
C GLN A 648 -43.26 -0.08 3.53
N SER A 649 -42.53 -0.06 2.39
CA SER A 649 -43.04 0.54 1.13
C SER A 649 -42.04 0.41 -0.04
N ASP A 650 -42.44 -0.41 -1.02
CA ASP A 650 -42.30 -0.34 -2.49
C ASP A 650 -40.98 0.05 -3.19
N ASN A 651 -40.29 -1.03 -3.61
CA ASN A 651 -39.85 -1.38 -4.97
C ASN A 651 -38.65 -0.70 -5.67
N ASN A 652 -37.71 -1.61 -5.98
CA ASN A 652 -36.82 -1.74 -7.14
C ASN A 652 -35.36 -1.27 -6.99
N LEU A 653 -34.48 -2.19 -6.56
CA LEU A 653 -33.18 -2.44 -7.21
C LEU A 653 -32.50 -3.69 -6.62
N SER A 654 -32.66 -4.82 -7.30
CA SER A 654 -31.85 -6.02 -7.10
C SER A 654 -31.24 -6.42 -8.45
N LEU A 655 -29.90 -6.44 -8.54
CA LEU A 655 -29.11 -7.34 -9.38
C LEU A 655 -27.61 -7.01 -9.27
N LEU A 656 -26.92 -7.68 -8.34
CA LEU A 656 -25.49 -8.00 -8.46
C LEU A 656 -25.29 -9.38 -7.82
N ASN A 657 -25.38 -10.44 -8.62
CA ASN A 657 -24.74 -11.72 -8.33
C ASN A 657 -23.44 -11.74 -9.13
N LEU A 658 -22.31 -11.80 -8.43
CA LEU A 658 -21.01 -12.12 -8.99
C LEU A 658 -20.96 -13.63 -9.21
N SER A 659 -20.93 -14.06 -10.46
CA SER A 659 -20.52 -15.42 -10.83
C SER A 659 -19.06 -15.39 -11.29
N GLU A 660 -18.23 -16.15 -10.60
CA GLU A 660 -16.88 -16.54 -11.02
C GLU A 660 -16.95 -17.25 -12.38
N GLU A 661 -16.21 -16.75 -13.37
CA GLU A 661 -15.86 -17.53 -14.56
C GLU A 661 -14.40 -17.99 -14.42
N GLN A 662 -14.26 -19.30 -14.26
CA GLN A 662 -13.05 -20.06 -14.56
C GLN A 662 -12.80 -20.00 -16.07
N SER A 663 -11.56 -19.74 -16.48
CA SER A 663 -11.11 -20.10 -17.83
C SER A 663 -9.74 -20.75 -17.76
N ASP A 664 -9.71 -21.99 -18.26
CA ASP A 664 -8.63 -22.94 -18.28
C ASP A 664 -7.34 -22.43 -18.96
N ASP A 665 -6.23 -22.84 -18.35
CA ASP A 665 -4.93 -22.94 -18.99
C ASP A 665 -4.97 -23.87 -20.20
N ASN A 666 -4.55 -23.38 -21.37
CA ASN A 666 -3.83 -24.23 -22.31
C ASN A 666 -2.75 -23.43 -23.06
N LEU A 667 -1.54 -23.66 -22.59
CA LEU A 667 -0.25 -23.36 -23.18
C LEU A 667 -0.17 -23.93 -24.61
N SER A 668 0.21 -23.11 -25.60
CA SER A 668 0.96 -23.63 -26.75
C SER A 668 2.12 -22.70 -27.08
N LEU A 669 3.32 -23.24 -26.83
CA LEU A 669 4.64 -22.70 -27.14
C LEU A 669 4.87 -22.72 -28.65
N LEU A 670 5.19 -21.56 -29.25
CA LEU A 670 6.05 -21.48 -30.42
C LEU A 670 6.82 -20.13 -30.39
N LYS A 671 8.11 -20.22 -30.06
CA LYS A 671 9.16 -19.27 -30.46
C LYS A 671 9.36 -19.39 -32.00
N PRO A 672 9.78 -18.35 -32.74
CA PRO A 672 11.20 -17.95 -32.69
C PRO A 672 11.55 -16.47 -32.94
N ASP A 673 12.77 -16.18 -32.47
CA ASP A 673 13.85 -15.38 -33.03
C ASP A 673 13.84 -13.84 -33.07
N VAL A 674 14.78 -13.37 -32.26
CA VAL A 674 15.55 -12.13 -32.27
C VAL A 674 16.12 -11.83 -33.66
N ASN A 675 15.97 -10.58 -34.10
CA ASN A 675 17.05 -9.86 -34.77
C ASN A 675 17.04 -8.38 -34.35
N HIS A 676 18.21 -7.95 -33.87
CA HIS A 676 18.59 -6.58 -33.62
C HIS A 676 18.93 -5.88 -34.94
N ASP A 677 18.57 -4.59 -35.02
CA ASP A 677 19.40 -3.44 -35.46
C ASP A 677 18.44 -2.31 -35.89
N ALA A 678 18.26 -1.30 -35.04
CA ALA A 678 19.00 -0.03 -35.05
C ALA A 678 18.42 0.96 -36.06
N ASP A 679 17.69 1.96 -35.56
CA ASP A 679 18.02 3.34 -35.92
C ASP A 679 17.46 4.35 -34.90
N GLU A 680 18.33 5.30 -34.61
CA GLU A 680 18.25 6.33 -33.59
C GLU A 680 17.35 7.51 -34.00
N ASN A 681 17.06 8.34 -33.00
CA ASN A 681 16.66 9.76 -33.08
C ASN A 681 15.18 10.06 -33.38
N TYR A 682 14.44 10.43 -32.33
CA TYR A 682 13.98 11.82 -32.18
C TYR A 682 13.51 12.08 -30.73
N VAL A 683 14.32 12.84 -29.98
CA VAL A 683 13.91 13.53 -28.76
C VAL A 683 13.09 14.75 -29.17
N GLY A 684 11.89 14.92 -28.63
CA GLY A 684 11.04 16.06 -28.90
C GLY A 684 10.03 16.32 -27.78
N ASN A 685 10.52 16.91 -26.69
CA ASN A 685 9.72 17.71 -25.75
C ASN A 685 8.84 18.71 -26.51
N TYR A 686 7.54 18.79 -26.25
CA TYR A 686 6.84 20.09 -26.22
C TYR A 686 5.66 20.08 -25.24
N SER A 687 5.90 20.75 -24.11
CA SER A 687 4.92 21.52 -23.36
C SER A 687 4.32 22.58 -24.29
N LEU A 688 2.99 22.71 -24.35
CA LEU A 688 2.36 23.88 -24.96
C LEU A 688 1.55 24.64 -23.91
N ARG A 689 2.10 25.82 -23.63
CA ARG A 689 1.60 26.90 -22.79
C ARG A 689 0.39 27.58 -23.44
N ASN A 690 -0.49 28.07 -22.56
CA ASN A 690 -1.38 29.20 -22.80
C ASN A 690 -0.61 30.38 -23.41
N HIS A 691 -1.20 31.04 -24.42
CA HIS A 691 -0.84 32.41 -24.78
C HIS A 691 -2.10 33.27 -24.89
N ASP A 692 -2.29 34.10 -23.87
CA ASP A 692 -3.02 35.35 -23.93
C ASP A 692 -2.35 36.29 -24.94
N TYR A 693 -3.16 36.97 -25.77
CA TYR A 693 -2.75 38.19 -26.45
C TYR A 693 -3.70 39.32 -26.05
N HIS A 694 -3.24 40.13 -25.09
CA HIS A 694 -3.63 41.53 -24.99
C HIS A 694 -2.87 42.31 -26.07
N GLN A 695 -3.59 43.07 -26.89
CA GLN A 695 -3.01 44.07 -27.78
C GLN A 695 -3.62 45.42 -27.41
N HIS A 696 -2.80 46.27 -26.78
CA HIS A 696 -3.07 47.70 -26.65
C HIS A 696 -2.21 48.47 -27.66
N ASP A 697 -2.82 49.55 -28.13
CA ASP A 697 -2.43 50.50 -29.16
C ASP A 697 -1.00 51.05 -29.08
N TYR A 698 -0.43 51.37 -30.25
CA TYR A 698 0.35 52.60 -30.48
C TYR A 698 0.22 53.09 -31.93
N LEU A 699 -0.33 54.29 -32.05
CA LEU A 699 -0.15 55.38 -33.03
C LEU A 699 0.86 55.18 -34.20
N ILE A 700 0.42 55.35 -35.45
CA ILE A 700 0.45 56.58 -36.30
C ILE A 700 -0.62 56.44 -37.38
#